data_AF-K7F518-F1
#
_entry.id   AF-K7F518-F1
#
_cell.length_a   1.000
_cell.length_b   1.000
_cell.length_c   1.000
_cell.angle_alpha   90.00
_cell.angle_beta   90.00
_cell.angle_gamma   90.00
#
_symmetry.space_group_name_H-M   'P 1'
#
loop_
_entity.id
_entity.type
_entity.pdbx_description
1 polymer ?
#
loop_
_entity_poly.entity_id
_entity_poly.type
_entity_poly.pdbx_seq_one_letter_code
_entity_poly.pdbx_strand_id
1 'polypeptide(L)'
;MNGQSITVPADSASIAKEICQLIADKTKLKDTFGFSLYIAVYDKVWSLGSGRDHVMDAISQCEQLVKEQGAHERNAPWRLYFRKEIFTPWHNSKEDPVSTELIYHQIIRGVRFGEYRCDKEEDLVEIGAKYCYIQFGDSIRNELVQKLLQDCIPAKLLKSKPQEKWVSLLTYAHAKAPYTQDRLSPQTVKEQLVDFARFQWPLLFSRFFEVTKFSGPSLPKNHFIVAINWKGICFLEESEKRLLDLSFPEITGIHTNRAVKSFGQCCTLITLRAEEFVLTSVHSVVIAELVVLFLEGLKKRSQYAVAMQDSKQQGDPAILAFKKGDLLILTQDKELEANRGAWVYAQNERTAKTGAVSLEAIYVIPSIAKPASQILSLLMMSPDQRRLASLTSRTEEAEEEEVKVKPYTLEEFSYEHFRVPEKESLSKAVLHKSRGRSQLWAHSKEPLKQPLLKKVCADPGLQDLACQAFIAIMKFMGDYPSKQARSSVELTDQIFVAAIQEEVLRDEIYCQIMKQLTENSNRYSVNSGWQLLWLCTGLFPPSKSLLKHAQKFMETRQKEPLALDCSRRIQRVMRYGCRKWAPHNVEVEAIQQNITKISQKVCFPNDTEQVFEVGTNSRIRSLCQNIASKLQLSSWEGFSLFIKTTDKVISQNEADYFFDSLRQVTDWTRKNKPVKDGGAVAVTYQVYFMRKLWLSVTPGKDLKADSIFHYHQELPKYLRGYHKCSKEEAAQIAGLIYKVRFDRDRSQQAAIPKILRELVPDNLVRAMALEEWKKNIISAYSRHEGKTVDEAKVAFLKMIHRWPTFGSAFFEVKQTSEPNFPDIVLIAVNRQGVSLIHPKTKDILIVYPYNKISNWNSGSTFFHMTIGNLVRGSRILCETSLGYKMDDLLTSYVQLLMNAVNKQRNPRLPA
;
A
#
# COMPACT_ATOMS: atom_id res chain seq x y z
N MET A 1 -15.91 38.52 12.19
CA MET A 1 -17.30 38.39 11.67
C MET A 1 -18.32 39.22 12.45
N ASN A 2 -18.15 39.43 13.76
CA ASN A 2 -18.98 40.28 14.62
C ASN A 2 -18.63 41.79 14.58
N GLY A 3 -17.81 42.24 13.63
CA GLY A 3 -17.35 43.63 13.53
C GLY A 3 -16.20 44.02 14.45
N GLN A 4 -15.72 43.11 15.32
CA GLN A 4 -14.54 43.35 16.15
C GLN A 4 -13.26 43.06 15.35
N SER A 5 -12.25 43.91 15.55
CA SER A 5 -10.89 43.71 15.03
C SER A 5 -9.96 43.32 16.16
N ILE A 6 -9.21 42.23 15.97
CA ILE A 6 -8.25 41.71 16.95
C ILE A 6 -6.87 41.85 16.35
N THR A 7 -5.96 42.48 17.10
CA THR A 7 -4.54 42.54 16.73
C THR A 7 -3.83 41.33 17.30
N VAL A 8 -3.10 40.59 16.48
CA VAL A 8 -2.29 39.42 16.87
C VAL A 8 -0.84 39.66 16.44
N PRO A 9 0.15 39.23 17.25
CA PRO A 9 1.54 39.25 16.81
C PRO A 9 1.71 38.24 15.67
N ALA A 10 2.42 38.65 14.62
CA ALA A 10 2.80 37.79 13.51
C ALA A 10 4.19 38.18 13.02
N ASP A 11 4.96 37.20 12.57
CA ASP A 11 6.26 37.33 11.94
C ASP A 11 6.25 36.63 10.57
N SER A 12 7.40 36.61 9.89
CA SER A 12 7.53 35.97 8.57
C SER A 12 7.32 34.45 8.59
N ALA A 13 7.46 33.79 9.74
CA ALA A 13 7.30 32.34 9.88
C ALA A 13 5.89 31.93 10.34
N SER A 14 5.07 32.89 10.76
CA SER A 14 3.77 32.65 11.38
C SER A 14 2.82 31.89 10.46
N ILE A 15 2.31 30.76 10.95
CA ILE A 15 1.37 29.90 10.21
C ILE A 15 -0.08 30.15 10.63
N ALA A 16 -1.03 29.85 9.74
CA ALA A 16 -2.47 30.03 9.96
C ALA A 16 -2.95 29.37 11.27
N LYS A 17 -2.44 28.19 11.63
CA LYS A 17 -2.75 27.50 12.89
C LYS A 17 -2.41 28.33 14.13
N GLU A 18 -1.24 28.97 14.16
CA GLU A 18 -0.79 29.78 15.30
C GLU A 18 -1.66 31.02 15.46
N ILE A 19 -1.96 31.68 14.34
CA ILE A 19 -2.86 32.84 14.33
C ILE A 19 -4.26 32.46 14.80
N CYS A 20 -4.83 31.36 14.31
CA CYS A 20 -6.12 30.85 14.78
C CYS A 20 -6.12 30.56 16.29
N GLN A 21 -5.04 29.98 16.82
CA GLN A 21 -4.91 29.70 18.25
C GLN A 21 -4.81 30.99 19.07
N LEU A 22 -4.00 31.97 18.64
CA LEU A 22 -3.90 33.27 19.30
C LEU A 22 -5.23 34.03 19.34
N ILE A 23 -6.01 33.94 18.24
CA ILE A 23 -7.37 34.51 18.20
C ILE A 23 -8.25 33.78 19.21
N ALA A 24 -8.24 32.44 19.20
CA ALA A 24 -9.05 31.63 20.10
C ALA A 24 -8.76 31.95 21.58
N ASP A 25 -7.48 32.05 21.96
CA ASP A 25 -7.05 32.36 23.32
C ASP A 25 -7.52 33.76 23.76
N LYS A 26 -7.41 34.76 22.87
CA LYS A 26 -7.87 36.13 23.14
C LYS A 26 -9.39 36.22 23.27
N THR A 27 -10.13 35.47 22.46
CA THR A 27 -11.60 35.43 22.51
C THR A 27 -12.16 34.47 23.55
N LYS A 28 -11.30 33.69 24.23
CA LYS A 28 -11.69 32.58 25.13
C LYS A 28 -12.59 31.54 24.44
N LEU A 29 -12.32 31.28 23.17
CA LEU A 29 -13.04 30.29 22.36
C LEU A 29 -12.64 28.88 22.82
N LYS A 30 -13.61 28.06 23.20
CA LYS A 30 -13.40 26.68 23.66
C LYS A 30 -13.43 25.69 22.49
N ASP A 31 -14.39 25.83 21.58
CA ASP A 31 -14.48 25.02 20.35
C ASP A 31 -13.67 25.68 19.23
N THR A 32 -12.37 25.38 19.18
CA THR A 32 -11.47 25.89 18.14
C THR A 32 -11.54 25.10 16.84
N PHE A 33 -12.14 23.90 16.84
CA PHE A 33 -12.11 23.03 15.68
C PHE A 33 -12.91 23.62 14.52
N GLY A 34 -12.32 23.59 13.32
CA GLY A 34 -12.99 24.01 12.10
C GLY A 34 -13.21 25.52 11.98
N PHE A 35 -12.65 26.33 12.87
CA PHE A 35 -12.43 27.75 12.59
C PHE A 35 -11.14 27.93 11.78
N SER A 36 -11.22 28.79 10.78
CA SER A 36 -10.15 29.00 9.79
C SER A 36 -9.98 30.47 9.46
N LEU A 37 -8.78 30.81 9.03
CA LEU A 37 -8.43 32.16 8.57
C LEU A 37 -8.74 32.27 7.07
N TYR A 38 -9.39 33.36 6.69
CA TYR A 38 -9.73 33.66 5.29
C TYR A 38 -9.11 34.99 4.92
N ILE A 39 -8.54 35.10 3.73
CA ILE A 39 -8.05 36.35 3.19
C ILE A 39 -8.92 36.78 2.01
N ALA A 40 -9.30 38.05 1.98
CA ALA A 40 -10.04 38.63 0.87
C ALA A 40 -9.29 39.83 0.30
N VAL A 41 -9.30 39.97 -1.02
CA VAL A 41 -8.85 41.16 -1.74
C VAL A 41 -9.84 41.43 -2.88
N TYR A 42 -10.37 42.65 -2.94
CA TYR A 42 -11.51 42.98 -3.82
C TYR A 42 -12.68 41.99 -3.63
N ASP A 43 -13.12 41.33 -4.71
CA ASP A 43 -14.20 40.34 -4.72
C ASP A 43 -13.72 38.89 -4.56
N LYS A 44 -12.41 38.66 -4.42
CA LYS A 44 -11.84 37.31 -4.25
C LYS A 44 -11.61 37.00 -2.78
N VAL A 45 -11.99 35.78 -2.38
CA VAL A 45 -11.85 35.27 -1.01
C VAL A 45 -11.24 33.87 -1.05
N TRP A 46 -10.20 33.62 -0.25
CA TRP A 46 -9.55 32.31 -0.12
C TRP A 46 -9.50 31.86 1.34
N SER A 47 -9.64 30.55 1.56
CA SER A 47 -9.39 29.92 2.87
C SER A 47 -7.90 29.63 3.00
N LEU A 48 -7.28 30.11 4.08
CA LEU A 48 -5.94 29.69 4.53
C LEU A 48 -6.03 28.51 5.52
N GLY A 49 -7.25 28.09 5.86
CA GLY A 49 -7.48 27.02 6.82
C GLY A 49 -7.00 27.35 8.24
N SER A 50 -6.78 26.29 9.01
CA SER A 50 -6.08 26.30 10.31
C SER A 50 -4.84 25.40 10.26
N GLY A 51 -4.21 25.36 9.08
CA GLY A 51 -3.13 24.45 8.71
C GLY A 51 -1.72 25.02 8.90
N ARG A 52 -0.79 24.54 8.06
CA ARG A 52 0.63 24.94 8.09
C ARG A 52 0.95 26.05 7.08
N ASP A 53 -0.06 26.62 6.44
CA ASP A 53 0.11 27.67 5.44
C ASP A 53 0.60 28.96 6.11
N HIS A 54 1.62 29.59 5.53
CA HIS A 54 2.19 30.82 6.06
C HIS A 54 1.29 32.01 5.72
N VAL A 55 0.99 32.84 6.72
CA VAL A 55 0.06 33.97 6.54
C VAL A 55 0.67 35.07 5.67
N MET A 56 1.99 35.29 5.79
CA MET A 56 2.70 36.30 5.00
C MET A 56 2.78 35.93 3.51
N ASP A 57 2.85 34.65 3.16
CA ASP A 57 2.81 34.19 1.77
C ASP A 57 1.46 34.53 1.12
N ALA A 58 0.36 34.36 1.86
CA ALA A 58 -0.98 34.70 1.38
C ALA A 58 -1.18 36.21 1.20
N ILE A 59 -0.64 37.01 2.12
CA ILE A 59 -0.64 38.47 2.01
C ILE A 59 0.15 38.91 0.78
N SER A 60 1.35 38.35 0.59
CA SER A 60 2.19 38.64 -0.57
C SER A 60 1.51 38.28 -1.90
N GLN A 61 0.77 37.17 -1.95
CA GLN A 61 -0.05 36.82 -3.12
C GLN A 61 -1.14 37.85 -3.41
N CYS A 62 -1.78 38.41 -2.38
CA CYS A 62 -2.77 39.48 -2.56
C CYS A 62 -2.12 40.77 -3.08
N GLU A 63 -0.95 41.13 -2.55
CA GLU A 63 -0.20 42.31 -2.99
C GLU A 63 0.27 42.17 -4.46
N GLN A 64 0.73 40.98 -4.83
CA GLN A 64 1.11 40.65 -6.20
C GLN A 64 -0.09 40.76 -7.17
N LEU A 65 -1.28 40.29 -6.79
CA LEU A 65 -2.50 40.44 -7.59
C LEU A 65 -2.86 41.92 -7.81
N VAL A 66 -2.67 42.77 -6.81
CA VAL A 66 -2.91 44.22 -6.90
C VAL A 66 -1.90 44.87 -7.85
N LYS A 67 -0.63 44.43 -7.80
CA LYS A 67 0.42 44.86 -8.72
C LYS A 67 0.12 44.49 -10.18
N GLU A 68 -0.35 43.27 -10.42
CA GLU A 68 -0.74 42.79 -11.74
C GLU A 68 -1.92 43.58 -12.34
N GLN A 69 -2.77 44.17 -11.49
CA GLN A 69 -3.86 45.07 -11.88
C GLN A 69 -3.41 46.54 -12.03
N GLY A 70 -2.12 46.83 -11.91
CA GLY A 70 -1.54 48.16 -12.12
C GLY A 70 -1.60 49.10 -10.92
N ALA A 71 -1.99 48.61 -9.74
CA ALA A 71 -2.02 49.39 -8.50
C ALA A 71 -0.76 49.14 -7.65
N HIS A 72 -0.45 50.09 -6.76
CA HIS A 72 0.72 50.00 -5.89
C HIS A 72 0.47 49.00 -4.74
N GLU A 73 1.40 48.07 -4.51
CA GLU A 73 1.30 46.97 -3.50
C GLU A 73 0.94 47.48 -2.10
N ARG A 74 1.51 48.61 -1.66
CA ARG A 74 1.20 49.26 -0.37
C ARG A 74 -0.27 49.63 -0.16
N ASN A 75 -1.05 49.75 -1.22
CA ASN A 75 -2.46 50.11 -1.18
C ASN A 75 -3.37 48.89 -1.36
N ALA A 76 -2.83 47.66 -1.30
CA ALA A 76 -3.58 46.44 -1.44
C ALA A 76 -4.67 46.33 -0.34
N PRO A 77 -5.98 46.30 -0.70
CA PRO A 77 -7.06 46.34 0.28
C PRO A 77 -7.37 44.93 0.82
N TRP A 78 -6.35 44.18 1.21
CA TRP A 78 -6.55 42.82 1.73
C TRP A 78 -7.09 42.84 3.16
N ARG A 79 -7.93 41.85 3.52
CA ARG A 79 -8.51 41.70 4.85
C ARG A 79 -8.51 40.24 5.28
N LEU A 80 -8.19 40.00 6.55
CA LEU A 80 -8.27 38.68 7.17
C LEU A 80 -9.56 38.52 7.97
N TYR A 81 -10.23 37.38 7.79
CA TYR A 81 -11.46 37.01 8.49
C TYR A 81 -11.26 35.69 9.23
N PHE A 82 -11.69 35.66 10.49
CA PHE A 82 -11.77 34.44 11.28
C PHE A 82 -13.23 33.94 11.27
N ARG A 83 -13.47 32.74 10.73
CA ARG A 83 -14.81 32.21 10.51
C ARG A 83 -14.85 30.68 10.59
N LYS A 84 -16.03 30.09 10.81
CA LYS A 84 -16.24 28.63 10.84
C LYS A 84 -16.28 28.09 9.41
N GLU A 85 -15.36 27.18 9.12
CA GLU A 85 -15.23 26.46 7.86
C GLU A 85 -15.92 25.09 7.91
N ILE A 86 -15.83 24.36 9.03
CA ILE A 86 -16.39 23.01 9.13
C ILE A 86 -16.88 22.71 10.56
N PHE A 87 -17.99 21.98 10.67
CA PHE A 87 -18.49 21.46 11.95
C PHE A 87 -18.01 20.03 12.20
N THR A 88 -17.79 19.68 13.47
CA THR A 88 -17.68 18.27 13.84
C THR A 88 -19.07 17.59 13.71
N PRO A 89 -19.13 16.28 13.44
CA PRO A 89 -20.40 15.54 13.45
C PRO A 89 -21.16 15.62 14.80
N TRP A 90 -20.43 15.78 15.92
CA TRP A 90 -20.96 15.92 17.29
C TRP A 90 -21.01 17.37 17.78
N HIS A 91 -20.98 18.36 16.88
CA HIS A 91 -21.04 19.76 17.30
C HIS A 91 -22.31 20.06 18.09
N ASN A 92 -22.14 20.80 19.20
CA ASN A 92 -23.20 21.21 20.09
C ASN A 92 -23.07 22.71 20.39
N SER A 93 -24.01 23.50 19.86
CA SER A 93 -24.04 24.97 19.98
C SER A 93 -24.14 25.47 21.43
N LYS A 94 -24.52 24.61 22.38
CA LYS A 94 -24.65 24.94 23.81
C LYS A 94 -23.33 24.93 24.59
N GLU A 95 -22.29 24.25 24.07
CA GLU A 95 -21.04 24.05 24.82
C GLU A 95 -20.17 25.30 24.86
N ASP A 96 -20.22 26.11 23.82
CA ASP A 96 -19.41 27.31 23.67
C ASP A 96 -20.23 28.50 23.13
N PRO A 97 -20.72 29.38 24.03
CA PRO A 97 -21.45 30.58 23.64
C PRO A 97 -20.66 31.51 22.72
N VAL A 98 -19.33 31.57 22.84
CA VAL A 98 -18.47 32.43 22.01
C VAL A 98 -18.44 31.91 20.57
N SER A 99 -18.29 30.59 20.41
CA SER A 99 -18.37 29.93 19.11
C SER A 99 -19.71 30.22 18.43
N THR A 100 -20.81 30.02 19.15
CA THR A 100 -22.17 30.29 18.67
C THR A 100 -22.35 31.75 18.25
N GLU A 101 -21.81 32.70 19.01
CA GLU A 101 -21.87 34.12 18.68
C GLU A 101 -21.16 34.45 17.36
N LEU A 102 -19.96 33.91 17.15
CA LEU A 102 -19.18 34.15 15.94
C LEU A 102 -19.86 33.56 14.70
N ILE A 103 -20.41 32.35 14.84
CA ILE A 103 -21.10 31.64 13.75
C ILE A 103 -22.43 32.32 13.42
N TYR A 104 -23.19 32.76 14.43
CA TYR A 104 -24.41 33.54 14.24
C TYR A 104 -24.15 34.79 13.37
N HIS A 105 -23.12 35.58 13.70
CA HIS A 105 -22.77 36.76 12.92
C HIS A 105 -22.29 36.41 11.51
N GLN A 106 -21.61 35.27 11.34
CA GLN A 106 -21.23 34.76 10.04
C GLN A 106 -22.46 34.46 9.19
N ILE A 107 -23.46 33.76 9.74
CA ILE A 107 -24.70 33.40 9.04
C ILE A 107 -25.47 34.64 8.62
N ILE A 108 -25.73 35.58 9.53
CA ILE A 108 -26.51 36.79 9.21
C ILE A 108 -25.84 37.61 8.11
N ARG A 109 -24.51 37.81 8.20
CA ARG A 109 -23.78 38.51 7.14
C ARG A 109 -23.79 37.75 5.82
N GLY A 110 -23.59 36.44 5.85
CA GLY A 110 -23.60 35.63 4.63
C GLY A 110 -24.97 35.60 3.95
N VAL A 111 -26.07 35.61 4.71
CA VAL A 111 -27.42 35.77 4.14
C VAL A 111 -27.55 37.16 3.51
N ARG A 112 -27.21 38.23 4.24
CA ARG A 112 -27.28 39.61 3.75
C ARG A 112 -26.56 39.82 2.41
N PHE A 113 -25.33 39.29 2.29
CA PHE A 113 -24.51 39.42 1.08
C PHE A 113 -24.79 38.33 0.02
N GLY A 114 -25.70 37.39 0.29
CA GLY A 114 -26.13 36.36 -0.66
C GLY A 114 -25.15 35.18 -0.83
N GLU A 115 -24.24 34.99 0.13
CA GLU A 115 -23.39 33.79 0.28
C GLU A 115 -24.24 32.59 0.74
N TYR A 116 -25.13 32.80 1.72
CA TYR A 116 -26.09 31.79 2.18
C TYR A 116 -27.44 32.02 1.49
N ARG A 117 -27.79 31.13 0.56
CA ARG A 117 -29.06 31.21 -0.20
C ARG A 117 -30.06 30.20 0.36
N CYS A 118 -31.31 30.64 0.51
CA CYS A 118 -32.44 29.79 0.86
C CYS A 118 -33.24 29.48 -0.40
N ASP A 119 -33.57 28.21 -0.62
CA ASP A 119 -34.42 27.80 -1.74
C ASP A 119 -35.89 28.17 -1.50
N LYS A 120 -36.32 28.18 -0.23
CA LYS A 120 -37.68 28.57 0.18
C LYS A 120 -37.69 29.95 0.82
N GLU A 121 -38.70 30.74 0.48
CA GLU A 121 -38.95 32.06 1.09
C GLU A 121 -39.20 31.93 2.60
N GLU A 122 -39.88 30.85 3.02
CA GLU A 122 -40.20 30.56 4.42
C GLU A 122 -38.94 30.45 5.30
N ASP A 123 -37.89 29.81 4.80
CA ASP A 123 -36.61 29.64 5.53
C ASP A 123 -35.94 31.00 5.78
N LEU A 124 -36.00 31.90 4.80
CA LEU A 124 -35.45 33.25 4.91
C LEU A 124 -36.25 34.10 5.92
N VAL A 125 -37.57 33.98 5.88
CA VAL A 125 -38.48 34.61 6.86
C VAL A 125 -38.21 34.07 8.27
N GLU A 126 -37.95 32.77 8.43
CA GLU A 126 -37.63 32.16 9.71
C GLU A 126 -36.30 32.70 10.28
N ILE A 127 -35.25 32.81 9.46
CA ILE A 127 -33.97 33.41 9.85
C ILE A 127 -34.17 34.87 10.26
N GLY A 128 -34.92 35.64 9.47
CA GLY A 128 -35.23 37.03 9.77
C GLY A 128 -36.02 37.21 11.06
N ALA A 129 -37.00 36.33 11.33
CA ALA A 129 -37.80 36.35 12.55
C ALA A 129 -36.93 36.04 13.79
N LYS A 130 -36.06 35.02 13.71
CA LYS A 130 -35.07 34.72 14.76
C LYS A 130 -34.10 35.88 14.98
N TYR A 131 -33.63 36.54 13.92
CA TYR A 131 -32.78 37.71 14.01
C TYR A 131 -33.47 38.86 14.76
N CYS A 132 -34.73 39.16 14.43
CA CYS A 132 -35.48 40.21 15.11
C CYS A 132 -35.77 39.86 16.58
N TYR A 133 -36.06 38.59 16.90
CA TYR A 133 -36.19 38.12 18.28
C TYR A 133 -34.91 38.33 19.09
N ILE A 134 -33.75 38.02 18.52
CA ILE A 134 -32.45 38.18 19.19
C ILE A 134 -32.13 39.66 19.48
N GLN A 135 -32.55 40.58 18.60
CA GLN A 135 -32.28 42.02 18.75
C GLN A 135 -33.27 42.72 19.69
N PHE A 136 -34.56 42.34 19.65
CA PHE A 136 -35.63 43.10 20.33
C PHE A 136 -36.43 42.29 21.36
N GLY A 137 -36.23 40.98 21.45
CA GLY A 137 -36.92 40.09 22.39
C GLY A 137 -38.33 39.70 21.94
N ASP A 138 -39.24 39.64 22.91
CA ASP A 138 -40.61 39.12 22.79
C ASP A 138 -41.59 40.10 22.13
N SER A 139 -41.30 41.40 22.14
CA SER A 139 -42.19 42.44 21.60
C SER A 139 -41.54 43.23 20.47
N ILE A 140 -42.03 43.05 19.24
CA ILE A 140 -41.51 43.72 18.04
C ILE A 140 -42.50 44.75 17.51
N ARG A 141 -42.01 45.94 17.13
CA ARG A 141 -42.78 46.97 16.40
C ARG A 141 -42.40 46.96 14.93
N ASN A 142 -43.39 47.15 14.05
CA ASN A 142 -43.22 47.15 12.59
C ASN A 142 -42.15 48.17 12.11
N GLU A 143 -42.04 49.34 12.75
CA GLU A 143 -41.03 50.37 12.43
C GLU A 143 -39.59 49.89 12.67
N LEU A 144 -39.37 49.05 13.69
CA LEU A 144 -38.05 48.51 14.03
C LEU A 144 -37.66 47.39 13.07
N VAL A 145 -38.62 46.55 12.66
CA VAL A 145 -38.40 45.53 11.61
C VAL A 145 -38.01 46.19 10.30
N GLN A 146 -38.69 47.28 9.93
CA GLN A 146 -38.43 47.98 8.66
C GLN A 146 -36.98 48.49 8.56
N LYS A 147 -36.38 48.91 9.68
CA LYS A 147 -34.96 49.30 9.74
C LYS A 147 -34.01 48.11 9.58
N LEU A 148 -34.37 46.94 10.13
CA LEU A 148 -33.55 45.73 10.07
C LEU A 148 -33.72 44.91 8.78
N LEU A 149 -34.72 45.20 7.95
CA LEU A 149 -34.94 44.48 6.69
C LEU A 149 -33.68 44.44 5.81
N GLN A 150 -32.89 45.51 5.81
CA GLN A 150 -31.65 45.59 5.03
C GLN A 150 -30.50 44.72 5.58
N ASP A 151 -30.60 44.30 6.85
CA ASP A 151 -29.61 43.47 7.52
C ASP A 151 -29.94 41.98 7.44
N CYS A 152 -31.22 41.62 7.33
CA CYS A 152 -31.66 40.20 7.31
C CYS A 152 -32.07 39.69 5.93
N ILE A 153 -32.43 40.56 4.98
CA ILE A 153 -32.86 40.16 3.62
C ILE A 153 -31.84 40.63 2.58
N PRO A 154 -31.41 39.76 1.64
CA PRO A 154 -30.51 40.16 0.57
C PRO A 154 -31.08 41.30 -0.27
N ALA A 155 -30.25 42.27 -0.65
CA ALA A 155 -30.67 43.46 -1.40
C ALA A 155 -31.37 43.14 -2.75
N LYS A 156 -31.08 41.99 -3.36
CA LYS A 156 -31.74 41.51 -4.58
C LYS A 156 -33.20 41.10 -4.32
N LEU A 157 -33.47 40.43 -3.21
CA LEU A 157 -34.81 39.95 -2.83
C LEU A 157 -35.64 41.04 -2.17
N LEU A 158 -35.01 42.02 -1.52
CA LEU A 158 -35.71 43.18 -0.97
C LEU A 158 -36.44 43.99 -2.07
N LYS A 159 -35.96 43.93 -3.31
CA LYS A 159 -36.58 44.60 -4.48
C LYS A 159 -37.76 43.81 -5.08
N SER A 160 -37.97 42.55 -4.70
CA SER A 160 -39.00 41.71 -5.33
C SER A 160 -40.41 41.95 -4.77
N LYS A 161 -40.54 42.49 -3.55
CA LYS A 161 -41.82 42.78 -2.90
C LYS A 161 -41.76 44.12 -2.14
N PRO A 162 -42.91 44.79 -1.94
CA PRO A 162 -42.99 45.96 -1.06
C PRO A 162 -42.48 45.64 0.34
N GLN A 163 -41.76 46.59 0.96
CA GLN A 163 -41.17 46.42 2.29
C GLN A 163 -42.22 46.05 3.35
N GLU A 164 -43.43 46.61 3.25
CA GLU A 164 -44.56 46.33 4.15
C GLU A 164 -44.94 44.84 4.17
N LYS A 165 -44.89 44.17 3.01
CA LYS A 165 -45.17 42.73 2.94
C LYS A 165 -44.11 41.92 3.67
N TRP A 166 -42.83 42.28 3.53
CA TRP A 166 -41.75 41.63 4.28
C TRP A 166 -41.88 41.83 5.79
N VAL A 167 -42.23 43.05 6.22
CA VAL A 167 -42.52 43.31 7.65
C VAL A 167 -43.67 42.43 8.14
N SER A 168 -44.76 42.33 7.38
CA SER A 168 -45.92 41.50 7.79
C SER A 168 -45.57 40.02 7.94
N LEU A 169 -44.76 39.46 7.02
CA LEU A 169 -44.32 38.07 7.06
C LEU A 169 -43.40 37.78 8.24
N LEU A 170 -42.45 38.68 8.52
CA LEU A 170 -41.52 38.54 9.64
C LEU A 170 -42.23 38.68 10.99
N THR A 171 -43.13 39.67 11.13
CA THR A 171 -43.91 39.86 12.37
C THR A 171 -44.84 38.68 12.61
N TYR A 172 -45.48 38.14 11.55
CA TYR A 172 -46.31 36.95 11.67
C TYR A 172 -45.50 35.70 12.07
N ALA A 173 -44.35 35.46 11.43
CA ALA A 173 -43.48 34.34 11.75
C ALA A 173 -42.90 34.44 13.17
N HIS A 174 -42.54 35.64 13.62
CA HIS A 174 -42.08 35.90 14.99
C HIS A 174 -43.17 35.61 16.03
N ALA A 175 -44.40 36.08 15.80
CA ALA A 175 -45.51 35.86 16.74
C ALA A 175 -45.93 34.39 16.85
N LYS A 176 -45.85 33.65 15.73
CA LYS A 176 -46.22 32.22 15.67
C LYS A 176 -45.13 31.29 16.21
N ALA A 177 -43.90 31.78 16.34
CA ALA A 177 -42.76 30.91 16.66
C ALA A 177 -42.80 30.36 18.10
N PRO A 178 -42.44 29.07 18.31
CA PRO A 178 -42.37 28.47 19.64
C PRO A 178 -41.45 29.22 20.61
N TYR A 179 -40.32 29.74 20.13
CA TYR A 179 -39.36 30.47 20.97
C TYR A 179 -39.91 31.79 21.53
N THR A 180 -40.87 32.41 20.85
CA THR A 180 -41.56 33.62 21.31
C THR A 180 -42.61 33.29 22.36
N GLN A 181 -43.34 32.19 22.16
CA GLN A 181 -44.37 31.71 23.09
C GLN A 181 -43.76 31.19 24.40
N ASP A 182 -42.67 30.43 24.30
CA ASP A 182 -41.97 29.81 25.43
C ASP A 182 -40.96 30.75 26.11
N ARG A 183 -40.83 32.00 25.63
CA ARG A 183 -39.90 33.04 26.14
C ARG A 183 -38.47 32.53 26.30
N LEU A 184 -37.93 31.90 25.26
CA LEU A 184 -36.57 31.37 25.27
C LEU A 184 -35.52 32.48 25.34
N SER A 185 -34.35 32.19 25.93
CA SER A 185 -33.28 33.19 25.98
C SER A 185 -32.77 33.52 24.55
N PRO A 186 -32.33 34.76 24.27
CA PRO A 186 -31.73 35.11 22.98
C PRO A 186 -30.55 34.21 22.60
N GLN A 187 -29.80 33.72 23.60
CA GLN A 187 -28.71 32.76 23.39
C GLN A 187 -29.22 31.43 22.82
N THR A 188 -30.30 30.90 23.36
CA THR A 188 -30.93 29.66 22.87
C THR A 188 -31.44 29.82 21.43
N VAL A 189 -31.94 31.00 21.07
CA VAL A 189 -32.37 31.27 19.68
C VAL A 189 -31.18 31.38 18.73
N LYS A 190 -30.04 31.91 19.18
CA LYS A 190 -28.78 31.87 18.41
C LYS A 190 -28.32 30.43 18.17
N GLU A 191 -28.37 29.58 19.20
CA GLU A 191 -28.05 28.15 19.07
C GLU A 191 -28.94 27.46 18.02
N GLN A 192 -30.25 27.69 18.06
CA GLN A 192 -31.20 27.16 17.08
C GLN A 192 -30.90 27.65 15.66
N LEU A 193 -30.45 28.90 15.49
CA LEU A 193 -30.07 29.43 14.18
C LEU A 193 -28.79 28.77 13.65
N VAL A 194 -27.80 28.57 14.51
CA VAL A 194 -26.55 27.88 14.15
C VAL A 194 -26.82 26.43 13.74
N ASP A 195 -27.66 25.72 14.50
CA ASP A 195 -28.07 24.36 14.15
C ASP A 195 -28.84 24.34 12.82
N PHE A 196 -29.78 25.25 12.62
CA PHE A 196 -30.50 25.38 11.35
C PHE A 196 -29.54 25.55 10.17
N ALA A 197 -28.57 26.47 10.27
CA ALA A 197 -27.58 26.71 9.23
C ALA A 197 -26.70 25.47 8.96
N ARG A 198 -26.29 24.76 10.02
CA ARG A 198 -25.55 23.50 9.91
C ARG A 198 -26.35 22.45 9.13
N PHE A 199 -27.66 22.33 9.34
CA PHE A 199 -28.51 21.38 8.63
C PHE A 199 -28.82 21.78 7.18
N GLN A 200 -29.08 23.06 6.93
CA GLN A 200 -29.48 23.59 5.62
C GLN A 200 -28.31 23.71 4.64
N TRP A 201 -27.14 24.13 5.10
CA TRP A 201 -25.98 24.36 4.22
C TRP A 201 -24.75 23.49 4.52
N PRO A 202 -24.85 22.13 4.53
CA PRO A 202 -23.68 21.28 4.81
C PRO A 202 -22.50 21.51 3.86
N LEU A 203 -22.78 21.78 2.58
CA LEU A 203 -21.73 22.04 1.57
C LEU A 203 -20.96 23.33 1.85
N LEU A 204 -21.62 24.39 2.33
CA LEU A 204 -20.94 25.65 2.67
C LEU A 204 -20.10 25.54 3.95
N PHE A 205 -20.33 24.49 4.75
CA PHE A 205 -19.50 24.11 5.89
C PHE A 205 -18.70 22.81 5.62
N SER A 206 -18.16 22.70 4.41
CA SER A 206 -17.31 21.60 3.96
C SER A 206 -15.87 22.05 3.70
N ARG A 207 -14.91 21.16 3.95
CA ARG A 207 -13.56 21.29 3.38
C ARG A 207 -13.51 20.58 2.03
N PHE A 208 -13.04 21.31 1.01
CA PHE A 208 -12.95 20.84 -0.36
C PHE A 208 -11.52 20.41 -0.68
N PHE A 209 -11.39 19.26 -1.33
CA PHE A 209 -10.12 18.73 -1.78
C PHE A 209 -10.23 18.28 -3.23
N GLU A 210 -9.40 18.82 -4.10
CA GLU A 210 -9.26 18.29 -5.45
C GLU A 210 -8.61 16.91 -5.39
N VAL A 211 -9.28 15.93 -6.00
CA VAL A 211 -8.79 14.56 -6.05
C VAL A 211 -8.92 14.00 -7.45
N THR A 212 -8.03 13.05 -7.74
CA THR A 212 -8.15 12.19 -8.91
C THR A 212 -8.30 10.75 -8.44
N LYS A 213 -9.43 10.11 -8.78
CA LYS A 213 -9.64 8.69 -8.53
C LYS A 213 -8.64 7.89 -9.34
N PHE A 214 -7.83 7.13 -8.62
CA PHE A 214 -6.82 6.23 -9.13
C PHE A 214 -7.38 4.82 -9.35
N SER A 215 -8.19 4.35 -8.40
CA SER A 215 -8.95 3.10 -8.49
C SER A 215 -10.19 3.14 -7.61
N GLY A 216 -11.14 2.25 -7.84
CA GLY A 216 -12.38 2.15 -7.09
C GLY A 216 -13.61 2.10 -8.01
N PRO A 217 -14.82 2.06 -7.44
CA PRO A 217 -16.07 2.01 -8.20
C PRO A 217 -16.17 3.01 -9.34
N SER A 218 -16.94 2.66 -10.37
CA SER A 218 -17.20 3.56 -11.51
C SER A 218 -17.85 4.85 -11.01
N LEU A 219 -17.30 5.98 -11.45
CA LEU A 219 -17.85 7.31 -11.23
C LEU A 219 -17.88 8.00 -12.61
N PRO A 220 -18.82 8.94 -12.84
CA PRO A 220 -18.92 9.64 -14.14
C PRO A 220 -17.62 10.32 -14.58
N LYS A 221 -16.81 10.78 -13.62
CA LYS A 221 -15.49 11.40 -13.85
C LYS A 221 -14.44 10.87 -12.88
N ASN A 222 -13.19 10.87 -13.33
CA ASN A 222 -12.04 10.48 -12.50
C ASN A 222 -11.39 11.67 -11.79
N HIS A 223 -11.62 12.90 -12.26
CA HIS A 223 -11.22 14.12 -11.55
C HIS A 223 -12.47 14.77 -10.97
N PHE A 224 -12.45 15.03 -9.66
CA PHE A 224 -13.58 15.57 -8.92
C PHE A 224 -13.11 16.16 -7.59
N ILE A 225 -14.01 16.85 -6.91
CA ILE A 225 -13.79 17.48 -5.61
C ILE A 225 -14.39 16.59 -4.53
N VAL A 226 -13.63 16.32 -3.48
CA VAL A 226 -14.11 15.66 -2.26
C VAL A 226 -14.44 16.74 -1.24
N ALA A 227 -15.71 16.84 -0.88
CA ALA A 227 -16.21 17.71 0.17
C ALA A 227 -16.43 16.88 1.45
N ILE A 228 -15.73 17.21 2.53
CA ILE A 228 -15.90 16.58 3.85
C ILE A 228 -16.64 17.55 4.76
N ASN A 229 -17.75 17.11 5.35
CA ASN A 229 -18.54 17.89 6.32
C ASN A 229 -19.03 17.03 7.49
N TRP A 230 -19.89 17.62 8.31
CA TRP A 230 -20.42 17.00 9.53
C TRP A 230 -21.38 15.83 9.25
N LYS A 231 -21.99 15.72 8.05
CA LYS A 231 -22.85 14.59 7.65
C LYS A 231 -22.03 13.41 7.12
N GLY A 232 -20.96 13.69 6.38
CA GLY A 232 -20.17 12.65 5.72
C GLY A 232 -19.22 13.20 4.66
N ILE A 233 -19.00 12.40 3.62
CA ILE A 233 -18.13 12.70 2.49
C ILE A 233 -18.97 12.75 1.21
N CYS A 234 -18.87 13.86 0.47
CA CYS A 234 -19.56 14.06 -0.80
C CYS A 234 -18.54 14.19 -1.93
N PHE A 235 -18.77 13.50 -3.05
CA PHE A 235 -17.98 13.65 -4.28
C PHE A 235 -18.73 14.57 -5.22
N LEU A 236 -18.07 15.64 -5.67
CA LEU A 236 -18.64 16.73 -6.45
C LEU A 236 -17.87 16.91 -7.76
N GLU A 237 -18.57 17.16 -8.85
CA GLU A 237 -17.99 17.67 -10.09
C GLU A 237 -17.53 19.13 -9.95
N GLU A 238 -16.71 19.64 -10.88
CA GLU A 238 -16.35 21.08 -10.93
C GLU A 238 -17.57 22.01 -11.05
N SER A 239 -18.67 21.53 -11.62
CA SER A 239 -19.95 22.25 -11.67
C SER A 239 -20.81 22.08 -10.40
N GLU A 240 -20.21 21.61 -9.31
CA GLU A 240 -20.87 21.30 -8.01
C GLU A 240 -21.96 20.22 -8.10
N LYS A 241 -22.00 19.43 -9.18
CA LYS A 241 -22.93 18.31 -9.32
C LYS A 241 -22.49 17.14 -8.41
N ARG A 242 -23.41 16.63 -7.59
CA ARG A 242 -23.16 15.48 -6.70
C ARG A 242 -23.01 14.19 -7.49
N LEU A 243 -21.91 13.47 -7.24
CA LEU A 243 -21.56 12.19 -7.84
C LEU A 243 -21.79 11.01 -6.88
N LEU A 244 -21.50 11.20 -5.59
CA LEU A 244 -21.64 10.18 -4.55
C LEU A 244 -21.72 10.85 -3.17
N ASP A 245 -22.63 10.38 -2.32
CA ASP A 245 -22.73 10.77 -0.91
C ASP A 245 -22.46 9.54 -0.02
N LEU A 246 -21.51 9.66 0.91
CA LEU A 246 -21.16 8.61 1.86
C LEU A 246 -21.33 9.12 3.29
N SER A 247 -22.17 8.46 4.08
CA SER A 247 -22.31 8.74 5.51
C SER A 247 -21.18 8.10 6.32
N PHE A 248 -20.85 8.63 7.51
CA PHE A 248 -19.78 8.04 8.34
C PHE A 248 -19.97 6.57 8.71
N PRO A 249 -21.19 6.06 9.01
CA PRO A 249 -21.42 4.64 9.23
C PRO A 249 -21.10 3.74 8.02
N GLU A 250 -21.15 4.30 6.81
CA GLU A 250 -20.78 3.59 5.59
C GLU A 250 -19.26 3.56 5.35
N ILE A 251 -18.47 4.28 6.14
CA ILE A 251 -17.01 4.32 5.99
C ILE A 251 -16.40 3.42 7.05
N THR A 252 -15.70 2.37 6.60
CA THR A 252 -15.07 1.38 7.49
C THR A 252 -13.61 1.71 7.79
N GLY A 253 -12.94 2.45 6.92
CA GLY A 253 -11.58 2.91 7.16
C GLY A 253 -11.03 3.83 6.08
N ILE A 254 -9.90 4.47 6.39
CA ILE A 254 -9.11 5.25 5.44
C ILE A 254 -7.62 5.03 5.71
N HIS A 255 -6.82 4.87 4.65
CA HIS A 255 -5.37 4.64 4.77
C HIS A 255 -4.62 5.56 3.82
N THR A 256 -3.48 6.10 4.26
CA THR A 256 -2.56 6.83 3.37
C THR A 256 -1.51 5.89 2.81
N ASN A 257 -1.19 6.02 1.52
CA ASN A 257 -0.09 5.32 0.88
C ASN A 257 0.88 6.33 0.31
N ARG A 258 2.18 6.17 0.62
CA ARG A 258 3.25 6.88 -0.10
C ARG A 258 3.47 6.16 -1.43
N ALA A 259 2.82 6.62 -2.50
CA ALA A 259 3.20 6.17 -3.83
C ALA A 259 4.65 6.61 -4.13
N VAL A 260 5.37 5.82 -4.92
CA VAL A 260 6.72 6.13 -5.40
C VAL A 260 6.73 7.54 -6.03
N LYS A 261 7.87 8.24 -5.96
CA LYS A 261 8.16 9.64 -6.34
C LYS A 261 7.46 10.21 -7.62
N SER A 262 6.86 9.38 -8.46
CA SER A 262 6.24 9.74 -9.75
C SER A 262 4.74 10.10 -9.68
N PHE A 263 3.98 9.70 -8.64
CA PHE A 263 2.50 9.78 -8.62
C PHE A 263 1.84 10.58 -7.48
N GLY A 264 2.60 11.22 -6.59
CA GLY A 264 2.05 12.03 -5.49
C GLY A 264 1.51 11.22 -4.31
N GLN A 265 0.97 11.89 -3.29
CA GLN A 265 0.36 11.21 -2.14
C GLN A 265 -1.03 10.66 -2.50
N CYS A 266 -1.41 9.50 -1.96
CA CYS A 266 -2.76 8.96 -2.15
C CYS A 266 -3.39 8.45 -0.84
N CYS A 267 -4.71 8.47 -0.77
CA CYS A 267 -5.51 7.93 0.33
C CYS A 267 -6.55 6.94 -0.20
N THR A 268 -6.74 5.82 0.49
CA THR A 268 -7.70 4.77 0.16
C THR A 268 -8.85 4.81 1.16
N LEU A 269 -10.04 5.22 0.72
CA LEU A 269 -11.28 5.21 1.47
C LEU A 269 -12.00 3.86 1.28
N ILE A 270 -12.33 3.18 2.37
CA ILE A 270 -12.99 1.87 2.37
C ILE A 270 -14.41 2.03 2.88
N THR A 271 -15.38 1.50 2.13
CA THR A 271 -16.80 1.55 2.51
C THR A 271 -17.28 0.25 3.13
N LEU A 272 -18.45 0.28 3.76
CA LEU A 272 -19.14 -0.86 4.34
C LEU A 272 -19.54 -1.89 3.28
N ARG A 273 -19.74 -1.45 2.04
CA ARG A 273 -19.99 -2.29 0.86
C ARG A 273 -18.71 -2.97 0.33
N ALA A 274 -17.60 -2.88 1.08
CA ALA A 274 -16.27 -3.38 0.70
C ALA A 274 -15.73 -2.76 -0.60
N GLU A 275 -16.11 -1.51 -0.86
CA GLU A 275 -15.57 -0.73 -1.97
C GLU A 275 -14.36 0.07 -1.51
N GLU A 276 -13.33 0.15 -2.36
CA GLU A 276 -12.11 0.89 -2.07
C GLU A 276 -11.93 2.01 -3.10
N PHE A 277 -12.11 3.26 -2.66
CA PHE A 277 -11.81 4.44 -3.46
C PHE A 277 -10.38 4.89 -3.17
N VAL A 278 -9.47 4.68 -4.12
CA VAL A 278 -8.09 5.19 -4.04
C VAL A 278 -8.06 6.55 -4.72
N LEU A 279 -7.81 7.58 -3.92
CA LEU A 279 -7.85 8.98 -4.32
C LEU A 279 -6.44 9.57 -4.24
N THR A 280 -6.00 10.20 -5.32
CA THR A 280 -4.71 10.91 -5.39
C THR A 280 -4.95 12.39 -5.16
N SER A 281 -4.26 12.99 -4.19
CA SER A 281 -4.34 14.42 -3.90
C SER A 281 -3.06 14.89 -3.21
N VAL A 282 -2.67 16.15 -3.42
CA VAL A 282 -1.59 16.78 -2.65
C VAL A 282 -1.92 16.84 -1.15
N HIS A 283 -3.22 16.77 -0.81
CA HIS A 283 -3.74 16.82 0.55
C HIS A 283 -4.17 15.44 1.09
N SER A 284 -3.75 14.32 0.49
CA SER A 284 -4.21 12.98 0.90
C SER A 284 -3.98 12.66 2.38
N VAL A 285 -2.92 13.19 3.00
CA VAL A 285 -2.69 13.04 4.45
C VAL A 285 -3.73 13.81 5.26
N VAL A 286 -4.03 15.05 4.87
CA VAL A 286 -5.03 15.90 5.55
C VAL A 286 -6.44 15.30 5.44
N ILE A 287 -6.78 14.76 4.27
CA ILE A 287 -8.05 14.04 4.05
C ILE A 287 -8.15 12.87 5.03
N ALA A 288 -7.12 12.03 5.11
CA ALA A 288 -7.12 10.86 5.98
C ALA A 288 -7.19 11.24 7.46
N GLU A 289 -6.40 12.22 7.90
CA GLU A 289 -6.42 12.71 9.29
C GLU A 289 -7.82 13.22 9.69
N LEU A 290 -8.47 13.99 8.81
CA LEU A 290 -9.81 14.52 9.06
C LEU A 290 -10.87 13.43 9.16
N VAL A 291 -10.86 12.46 8.24
CA VAL A 291 -11.81 11.34 8.25
C VAL A 291 -11.59 10.43 9.45
N VAL A 292 -10.34 10.12 9.80
CA VAL A 292 -10.01 9.33 11.01
C VAL A 292 -10.51 10.05 12.26
N LEU A 293 -10.25 11.36 12.38
CA LEU A 293 -10.71 12.17 13.51
C LEU A 293 -12.23 12.08 13.68
N PHE A 294 -12.99 12.18 12.59
CA PHE A 294 -14.45 12.07 12.62
C PHE A 294 -14.93 10.66 12.95
N LEU A 295 -14.35 9.61 12.36
CA LEU A 295 -14.73 8.23 12.65
C LEU A 295 -14.44 7.84 14.10
N GLU A 296 -13.26 8.17 14.62
CA GLU A 296 -12.90 7.87 16.01
C GLU A 296 -13.72 8.70 17.01
N GLY A 297 -13.91 9.99 16.73
CA GLY A 297 -14.70 10.88 17.58
C GLY A 297 -16.17 10.48 17.65
N LEU A 298 -16.72 9.97 16.54
CA LEU A 298 -18.06 9.37 16.48
C LEU A 298 -18.11 8.04 17.25
N LYS A 299 -17.16 7.13 17.05
CA LYS A 299 -17.11 5.85 17.79
C LYS A 299 -17.05 6.06 19.31
N LYS A 300 -16.26 7.04 19.78
CA LYS A 300 -16.17 7.36 21.21
C LYS A 300 -17.47 7.86 21.83
N ARG A 301 -18.36 8.48 21.03
CA ARG A 301 -19.63 9.08 21.49
C ARG A 301 -20.86 8.28 21.10
N SER A 302 -20.70 7.25 20.28
CA SER A 302 -21.79 6.45 19.77
C SER A 302 -22.44 5.65 20.89
N GLN A 303 -23.77 5.63 20.88
CA GLN A 303 -24.59 4.78 21.74
C GLN A 303 -25.00 3.49 21.01
N TYR A 304 -24.55 3.27 19.77
CA TYR A 304 -25.03 2.19 18.92
C TYR A 304 -23.88 1.25 18.53
N ALA A 305 -24.04 -0.02 18.86
CA ALA A 305 -23.11 -1.08 18.48
C ALA A 305 -23.86 -2.30 17.92
N VAL A 306 -23.21 -3.07 17.06
CA VAL A 306 -23.76 -4.33 16.53
C VAL A 306 -22.97 -5.50 17.08
N ALA A 307 -23.67 -6.54 17.52
CA ALA A 307 -23.05 -7.79 17.94
C ALA A 307 -22.36 -8.50 16.78
N MET A 308 -21.06 -8.77 16.90
CA MET A 308 -20.27 -9.47 15.89
C MET A 308 -20.23 -10.99 16.11
N GLN A 309 -20.59 -11.42 17.32
CA GLN A 309 -20.58 -12.82 17.76
C GLN A 309 -21.84 -13.13 18.58
N ASP A 310 -22.14 -14.42 18.76
CA ASP A 310 -23.22 -14.86 19.64
C ASP A 310 -22.73 -14.92 21.09
N SER A 311 -23.54 -14.44 22.03
CA SER A 311 -23.30 -14.56 23.47
C SER A 311 -24.47 -15.30 24.13
N LYS A 312 -24.15 -16.39 24.83
CA LYS A 312 -25.10 -17.15 25.65
C LYS A 312 -24.89 -16.80 27.12
N GLN A 313 -25.97 -16.68 27.89
CA GLN A 313 -25.90 -16.51 29.34
C GLN A 313 -25.28 -17.78 29.97
N GLN A 314 -23.96 -17.75 30.25
CA GLN A 314 -23.23 -18.82 30.91
C GLN A 314 -23.31 -18.65 32.44
N GLY A 315 -24.51 -18.77 33.01
CA GLY A 315 -24.73 -18.80 34.46
C GLY A 315 -24.62 -17.47 35.21
N ASP A 316 -23.96 -16.44 34.66
CA ASP A 316 -23.94 -15.09 35.24
C ASP A 316 -25.11 -14.25 34.69
N PRO A 317 -26.09 -13.84 35.54
CA PRO A 317 -27.21 -13.00 35.12
C PRO A 317 -26.79 -11.59 34.71
N ALA A 318 -25.58 -11.14 35.05
CA ALA A 318 -25.06 -9.83 34.66
C ALA A 318 -24.63 -9.78 33.19
N ILE A 319 -24.35 -10.92 32.53
CA ILE A 319 -23.92 -10.97 31.13
C ILE A 319 -25.14 -10.94 30.20
N LEU A 320 -25.12 -10.02 29.23
CA LEU A 320 -26.19 -9.89 28.25
C LEU A 320 -26.12 -11.03 27.21
N ALA A 321 -27.24 -11.73 27.04
CA ALA A 321 -27.42 -12.67 25.94
C ALA A 321 -27.85 -11.95 24.66
N PHE A 322 -27.09 -12.13 23.58
CA PHE A 322 -27.36 -11.52 22.28
C PHE A 322 -26.92 -12.45 21.15
N LYS A 323 -27.54 -12.30 19.98
CA LYS A 323 -27.15 -12.99 18.75
C LYS A 323 -26.34 -12.06 17.87
N LYS A 324 -25.45 -12.62 17.05
CA LYS A 324 -24.73 -11.91 16.01
C LYS A 324 -25.74 -11.16 15.12
N GLY A 325 -25.50 -9.87 14.93
CA GLY A 325 -26.38 -8.97 14.19
C GLY A 325 -27.39 -8.20 15.05
N ASP A 326 -27.53 -8.51 16.34
CA ASP A 326 -28.38 -7.72 17.24
C ASP A 326 -27.81 -6.29 17.40
N LEU A 327 -28.70 -5.28 17.34
CA LEU A 327 -28.36 -3.90 17.70
C LEU A 327 -28.35 -3.76 19.22
N LEU A 328 -27.24 -3.24 19.74
CA LEU A 328 -26.99 -3.00 21.15
C LEU A 328 -26.90 -1.49 21.38
N ILE A 329 -27.70 -1.00 22.33
CA ILE A 329 -27.70 0.40 22.77
C ILE A 329 -26.84 0.48 24.02
N LEU A 330 -25.67 1.13 23.90
CA LEU A 330 -24.71 1.27 24.99
C LEU A 330 -25.23 2.29 26.02
N THR A 331 -25.26 1.91 27.30
CA THR A 331 -25.58 2.83 28.39
C THR A 331 -24.32 3.58 28.84
N GLN A 332 -24.37 4.92 28.77
CA GLN A 332 -23.28 5.79 29.22
C GLN A 332 -23.38 6.03 30.74
N ASP A 333 -22.90 5.10 31.54
CA ASP A 333 -22.66 5.38 32.97
C ASP A 333 -21.29 6.05 33.15
N LYS A 334 -21.32 7.33 33.56
CA LYS A 334 -20.13 8.18 33.76
C LYS A 334 -19.19 7.71 34.88
N GLU A 335 -19.63 6.77 35.73
CA GLU A 335 -18.83 6.24 36.86
C GLU A 335 -17.81 5.15 36.45
N LEU A 336 -17.94 4.57 35.25
CA LEU A 336 -17.08 3.48 34.77
C LEU A 336 -15.92 3.92 33.85
N GLU A 337 -15.77 5.23 33.58
CA GLU A 337 -14.66 5.80 32.78
C GLU A 337 -13.27 5.48 33.37
N ALA A 338 -13.17 5.15 34.67
CA ALA A 338 -11.93 4.83 35.35
C ALA A 338 -11.39 3.41 35.11
N ASN A 339 -12.21 2.47 34.61
CA ASN A 339 -11.82 1.08 34.35
C ASN A 339 -12.25 0.66 32.94
N ARG A 340 -11.46 1.00 31.91
CA ARG A 340 -11.56 0.36 30.57
C ARG A 340 -11.07 -1.10 30.60
N GLY A 341 -11.72 -1.93 31.41
CA GLY A 341 -11.53 -3.37 31.42
C GLY A 341 -12.61 -4.03 30.58
N ALA A 342 -12.29 -4.41 29.34
CA ALA A 342 -12.95 -5.38 28.43
C ALA A 342 -14.51 -5.43 28.27
N TRP A 343 -15.32 -4.73 29.06
CA TRP A 343 -16.78 -4.90 29.19
C TRP A 343 -17.51 -3.55 29.30
N VAL A 344 -18.71 -3.47 28.72
CA VAL A 344 -19.60 -2.30 28.69
C VAL A 344 -21.05 -2.74 28.88
N TYR A 345 -21.87 -1.95 29.58
CA TYR A 345 -23.30 -2.22 29.69
C TYR A 345 -24.07 -1.80 28.44
N ALA A 346 -24.99 -2.65 28.00
CA ALA A 346 -25.83 -2.37 26.85
C ALA A 346 -27.24 -2.95 27.02
N GLN A 347 -28.20 -2.38 26.30
CA GLN A 347 -29.53 -2.92 26.08
C GLN A 347 -29.61 -3.54 24.69
N ASN A 348 -30.05 -4.79 24.59
CA ASN A 348 -30.33 -5.42 23.31
C ASN A 348 -31.70 -4.95 22.80
N GLU A 349 -31.74 -4.29 21.64
CA GLU A 349 -32.98 -3.74 21.08
C GLU A 349 -34.02 -4.83 20.80
N ARG A 350 -33.59 -6.02 20.35
CA ARG A 350 -34.49 -7.13 20.00
C ARG A 350 -35.14 -7.78 21.21
N THR A 351 -34.42 -7.87 22.33
CA THR A 351 -34.91 -8.57 23.54
C THR A 351 -35.32 -7.64 24.67
N ALA A 352 -35.03 -6.33 24.53
CA ALA A 352 -35.14 -5.30 25.56
C ALA A 352 -34.38 -5.61 26.88
N LYS A 353 -33.53 -6.65 26.91
CA LYS A 353 -32.74 -7.02 28.09
C LYS A 353 -31.48 -6.14 28.18
N THR A 354 -31.07 -5.83 29.40
CA THR A 354 -29.83 -5.11 29.71
C THR A 354 -28.81 -6.03 30.37
N GLY A 355 -27.53 -5.74 30.17
CA GLY A 355 -26.43 -6.48 30.81
C GLY A 355 -25.06 -6.06 30.28
N ALA A 356 -24.01 -6.66 30.83
CA ALA A 356 -22.63 -6.45 30.43
C ALA A 356 -22.31 -7.19 29.12
N VAL A 357 -21.54 -6.53 28.25
CA VAL A 357 -21.14 -6.98 26.92
C VAL A 357 -19.65 -6.75 26.74
N SER A 358 -18.93 -7.73 26.21
CA SER A 358 -17.50 -7.57 25.91
C SER A 358 -17.28 -6.68 24.68
N LEU A 359 -16.32 -5.76 24.78
CA LEU A 359 -15.90 -4.90 23.65
C LEU A 359 -15.36 -5.69 22.46
N GLU A 360 -14.81 -6.89 22.67
CA GLU A 360 -14.29 -7.75 21.60
C GLU A 360 -15.41 -8.43 20.79
N ALA A 361 -16.62 -8.51 21.37
CA ALA A 361 -17.77 -9.17 20.76
C ALA A 361 -18.65 -8.21 19.93
N ILE A 362 -18.35 -6.90 19.91
CA ILE A 362 -19.20 -5.87 19.30
C ILE A 362 -18.43 -4.94 18.37
N TYR A 363 -19.14 -4.35 17.40
CA TYR A 363 -18.64 -3.28 16.55
C TYR A 363 -19.42 -1.99 16.83
N VAL A 364 -18.73 -0.96 17.34
CA VAL A 364 -19.33 0.36 17.61
C VAL A 364 -19.50 1.11 16.29
N ILE A 365 -20.74 1.48 15.97
CA ILE A 365 -21.09 2.18 14.73
C ILE A 365 -20.72 3.66 14.90
N PRO A 366 -19.98 4.30 13.97
CA PRO A 366 -19.64 5.72 14.06
C PRO A 366 -20.87 6.60 13.74
N SER A 367 -21.81 6.70 14.68
CA SER A 367 -23.02 7.51 14.57
C SER A 367 -23.50 7.99 15.95
N ILE A 368 -24.07 9.19 16.00
CA ILE A 368 -24.73 9.73 17.22
C ILE A 368 -26.23 9.51 17.17
N ALA A 369 -26.79 9.37 15.96
CA ALA A 369 -28.19 9.04 15.74
C ALA A 369 -28.33 7.55 15.39
N LYS A 370 -29.52 6.99 15.63
CA LYS A 370 -29.83 5.61 15.27
C LYS A 370 -29.55 5.37 13.78
N PRO A 371 -28.68 4.40 13.41
CA PRO A 371 -28.36 4.12 12.01
C PRO A 371 -29.59 3.68 11.21
N ALA A 372 -29.63 4.03 9.92
CA ALA A 372 -30.70 3.60 9.02
C ALA A 372 -30.75 2.07 8.90
N SER A 373 -31.93 1.52 8.66
CA SER A 373 -32.16 0.06 8.52
C SER A 373 -31.28 -0.57 7.44
N GLN A 374 -30.99 0.16 6.35
CA GLN A 374 -30.10 -0.26 5.27
C GLN A 374 -28.64 -0.42 5.71
N ILE A 375 -28.15 0.44 6.61
CA ILE A 375 -26.79 0.33 7.17
C ILE A 375 -26.71 -0.88 8.11
N LEU A 376 -27.76 -1.08 8.92
CA LEU A 376 -27.85 -2.23 9.82
C LEU A 376 -27.90 -3.55 9.05
N SER A 377 -28.68 -3.64 7.97
CA SER A 377 -28.73 -4.83 7.13
C SER A 377 -27.38 -5.14 6.46
N LEU A 378 -26.69 -4.11 5.95
CA LEU A 378 -25.35 -4.26 5.38
C LEU A 378 -24.33 -4.75 6.43
N LEU A 379 -24.39 -4.25 7.67
CA LEU A 379 -23.55 -4.73 8.77
C LEU A 379 -23.81 -6.20 9.13
N MET A 380 -25.04 -6.69 8.94
CA MET A 380 -25.41 -8.09 9.19
C MET A 380 -24.98 -9.06 8.08
N MET A 381 -24.77 -8.59 6.85
CA MET A 381 -24.32 -9.41 5.72
C MET A 381 -22.85 -9.83 5.85
N SER A 382 -22.47 -10.97 5.25
CA SER A 382 -21.06 -11.37 5.13
C SER A 382 -20.30 -10.46 4.13
N PRO A 383 -18.95 -10.35 4.22
CA PRO A 383 -18.17 -9.54 3.28
C PRO A 383 -18.39 -9.90 1.79
N ASP A 384 -18.67 -11.16 1.49
CA ASP A 384 -18.95 -11.62 0.13
C ASP A 384 -20.38 -11.28 -0.32
N GLN A 385 -21.35 -11.38 0.59
CA GLN A 385 -22.73 -10.94 0.35
C GLN A 385 -22.82 -9.42 0.15
N ARG A 386 -22.04 -8.63 0.89
CA ARG A 386 -21.96 -7.17 0.70
C ARG A 386 -21.41 -6.81 -0.69
N ARG A 387 -20.39 -7.55 -1.16
CA ARG A 387 -19.87 -7.40 -2.53
C ARG A 387 -20.90 -7.78 -3.58
N LEU A 388 -21.64 -8.88 -3.38
CA LEU A 388 -22.73 -9.27 -4.28
C LEU A 388 -23.88 -8.25 -4.28
N ALA A 389 -24.32 -7.75 -3.13
CA ALA A 389 -25.37 -6.73 -3.03
C ALA A 389 -24.96 -5.39 -3.68
N SER A 390 -23.67 -5.05 -3.68
CA SER A 390 -23.13 -3.89 -4.43
C SER A 390 -23.18 -4.08 -5.95
N LEU A 391 -23.14 -5.34 -6.42
CA LEU A 391 -23.30 -5.68 -7.83
C LEU A 391 -24.79 -5.70 -8.22
N THR A 392 -25.68 -6.19 -7.35
CA THR A 392 -27.13 -6.28 -7.61
C THR A 392 -27.86 -4.94 -7.51
N SER A 393 -27.52 -4.08 -6.54
CA SER A 393 -28.08 -2.70 -6.46
C SER A 393 -27.68 -1.84 -7.66
N ARG A 394 -26.56 -2.17 -8.30
CA ARG A 394 -26.15 -1.57 -9.58
C ARG A 394 -26.85 -2.15 -10.78
N THR A 395 -27.44 -3.34 -10.69
CA THR A 395 -28.30 -3.87 -11.76
C THR A 395 -29.65 -3.17 -11.76
N GLU A 396 -30.22 -2.89 -10.58
CA GLU A 396 -31.54 -2.23 -10.46
C GLU A 396 -31.48 -0.70 -10.71
N GLU A 397 -30.39 0.00 -10.34
CA GLU A 397 -30.22 1.44 -10.66
C GLU A 397 -29.62 1.69 -12.06
N ALA A 398 -29.04 0.68 -12.72
CA ALA A 398 -28.53 0.80 -14.11
C ALA A 398 -29.51 0.27 -15.17
N GLU A 399 -30.69 -0.22 -14.77
CA GLU A 399 -31.74 -0.63 -15.70
C GLU A 399 -32.53 0.56 -16.29
N GLU A 400 -32.38 1.77 -15.73
CA GLU A 400 -32.72 3.02 -16.41
C GLU A 400 -31.47 3.59 -17.10
N GLU A 401 -31.31 3.23 -18.38
CA GLU A 401 -30.23 3.60 -19.32
C GLU A 401 -29.05 2.62 -19.51
N GLU A 402 -29.34 1.35 -19.85
CA GLU A 402 -28.39 0.53 -20.63
C GLU A 402 -28.26 1.07 -22.08
N VAL A 403 -27.53 2.18 -22.23
CA VAL A 403 -26.95 2.52 -23.53
C VAL A 403 -25.89 1.47 -23.81
N LYS A 404 -26.02 0.70 -24.89
CA LYS A 404 -24.94 -0.16 -25.44
C LYS A 404 -23.67 0.67 -25.62
N VAL A 405 -22.80 0.74 -24.61
CA VAL A 405 -21.56 1.52 -24.69
C VAL A 405 -20.63 0.80 -25.67
N LYS A 406 -20.39 1.43 -26.81
CA LYS A 406 -19.43 0.96 -27.82
C LYS A 406 -18.05 0.76 -27.15
N PRO A 407 -17.32 -0.34 -27.44
CA PRO A 407 -16.00 -0.57 -26.84
C PRO A 407 -15.03 0.57 -27.18
N TYR A 408 -14.31 1.07 -26.18
CA TYR A 408 -13.44 2.24 -26.34
C TYR A 408 -12.28 1.94 -27.28
N THR A 409 -11.88 2.91 -28.11
CA THR A 409 -10.77 2.78 -29.07
C THR A 409 -9.72 3.86 -28.81
N LEU A 410 -8.51 3.67 -29.35
CA LEU A 410 -7.46 4.70 -29.31
C LEU A 410 -7.64 5.80 -30.37
N GLU A 411 -8.82 5.92 -30.96
CA GLU A 411 -9.11 6.89 -32.02
C GLU A 411 -8.85 8.32 -31.55
N GLU A 412 -9.45 8.73 -30.43
CA GLU A 412 -9.26 10.08 -29.84
C GLU A 412 -7.78 10.35 -29.50
N PHE A 413 -7.11 9.36 -28.91
CA PHE A 413 -5.70 9.46 -28.55
C PHE A 413 -4.79 9.59 -29.77
N SER A 414 -5.17 8.95 -30.89
CA SER A 414 -4.38 8.95 -32.12
C SER A 414 -4.28 10.33 -32.77
N TYR A 415 -5.31 11.16 -32.67
CA TYR A 415 -5.31 12.49 -33.30
C TYR A 415 -4.18 13.38 -32.77
N GLU A 416 -3.93 13.32 -31.46
CA GLU A 416 -2.90 14.13 -30.81
C GLU A 416 -1.52 13.45 -30.86
N HIS A 417 -1.46 12.14 -30.57
CA HIS A 417 -0.19 11.46 -30.27
C HIS A 417 0.33 10.53 -31.37
N PHE A 418 -0.50 10.07 -32.32
CA PHE A 418 -0.05 9.16 -33.38
C PHE A 418 0.50 9.93 -34.59
N ARG A 419 1.44 9.32 -35.31
CA ARG A 419 1.94 9.87 -36.58
C ARG A 419 0.82 10.01 -37.62
N VAL A 420 1.05 10.90 -38.57
CA VAL A 420 0.15 11.08 -39.72
C VAL A 420 0.25 9.85 -40.64
N PRO A 421 -0.87 9.28 -41.12
CA PRO A 421 -0.83 8.21 -42.11
C PRO A 421 -0.10 8.66 -43.39
N GLU A 422 0.63 7.75 -44.03
CA GLU A 422 1.18 8.01 -45.37
C GLU A 422 -0.01 8.25 -46.33
N LYS A 423 -0.02 9.40 -47.02
CA LYS A 423 -1.01 9.65 -48.08
C LYS A 423 -0.78 8.60 -49.17
N GLU A 424 -1.79 7.82 -49.50
CA GLU A 424 -1.75 6.95 -50.69
C GLU A 424 -1.41 7.82 -51.91
N SER A 425 -0.25 7.57 -52.51
CA SER A 425 0.09 8.14 -53.80
C SER A 425 -0.99 7.77 -54.80
N LEU A 426 -1.53 8.75 -55.52
CA LEU A 426 -2.66 8.70 -56.47
C LEU A 426 -2.54 7.65 -57.61
N SER A 427 -1.49 6.83 -57.64
CA SER A 427 -1.14 5.89 -58.70
C SER A 427 -1.67 4.46 -58.51
N LYS A 428 -2.50 4.16 -57.50
CA LYS A 428 -3.09 2.82 -57.26
C LYS A 428 -4.61 2.72 -57.45
N ALA A 429 -5.24 3.67 -58.11
CA ALA A 429 -6.70 3.72 -58.30
C ALA A 429 -7.32 2.63 -59.22
N VAL A 430 -6.54 1.65 -59.72
CA VAL A 430 -7.03 0.68 -60.74
C VAL A 430 -7.11 -0.77 -60.23
N LEU A 431 -6.73 -1.10 -58.99
CA LEU A 431 -6.82 -2.49 -58.49
C LEU A 431 -7.65 -2.59 -57.20
N HIS A 432 -8.78 -3.30 -57.34
CA HIS A 432 -9.73 -3.77 -56.33
C HIS A 432 -10.27 -2.78 -55.27
N LYS A 433 -11.52 -2.37 -55.49
CA LYS A 433 -12.43 -1.85 -54.46
C LYS A 433 -12.68 -2.90 -53.38
N SER A 434 -11.93 -2.86 -52.27
CA SER A 434 -12.45 -3.24 -50.95
C SER A 434 -11.54 -2.78 -49.80
N ARG A 435 -12.17 -2.12 -48.82
CA ARG A 435 -11.79 -1.89 -47.41
C ARG A 435 -10.92 -0.66 -47.05
N GLY A 436 -11.64 0.39 -46.62
CA GLY A 436 -11.37 1.16 -45.39
C GLY A 436 -10.18 2.12 -45.40
N ARG A 437 -10.40 3.38 -45.02
CA ARG A 437 -9.31 4.29 -44.60
C ARG A 437 -8.38 3.52 -43.64
N SER A 438 -7.08 3.45 -43.92
CA SER A 438 -6.12 2.75 -43.05
C SER A 438 -6.07 3.44 -41.67
N GLN A 439 -6.86 2.93 -40.73
CA GLN A 439 -6.93 3.45 -39.37
C GLN A 439 -5.71 2.96 -38.58
N LEU A 440 -4.78 3.85 -38.29
CA LEU A 440 -3.56 3.53 -37.54
C LEU A 440 -3.83 2.98 -36.13
N TRP A 441 -5.02 3.19 -35.56
CA TRP A 441 -5.42 2.75 -34.22
C TRP A 441 -6.21 1.41 -34.18
N ALA A 442 -6.57 0.83 -35.34
CA ALA A 442 -7.32 -0.44 -35.43
C ALA A 442 -6.43 -1.61 -35.89
N HIS A 443 -6.86 -2.86 -35.66
CA HIS A 443 -6.10 -4.07 -36.00
C HIS A 443 -5.69 -4.11 -37.49
N SER A 444 -4.42 -4.47 -37.75
CA SER A 444 -3.89 -4.65 -39.10
C SER A 444 -3.10 -5.96 -39.20
N LYS A 445 -3.14 -6.56 -40.40
CA LYS A 445 -2.30 -7.71 -40.78
C LYS A 445 -0.98 -7.29 -41.47
N GLU A 446 -0.78 -5.99 -41.66
CA GLU A 446 0.44 -5.45 -42.27
C GLU A 446 1.42 -4.98 -41.17
N PRO A 447 2.72 -5.32 -41.27
CA PRO A 447 3.74 -4.80 -40.37
C PRO A 447 3.84 -3.26 -40.40
N LEU A 448 4.13 -2.66 -39.24
CA LEU A 448 4.43 -1.24 -39.16
C LEU A 448 5.79 -0.95 -39.80
N LYS A 449 5.82 0.01 -40.73
CA LYS A 449 7.06 0.57 -41.30
C LYS A 449 7.66 1.70 -40.45
N GLN A 450 6.83 2.31 -39.61
CA GLN A 450 7.19 3.38 -38.68
C GLN A 450 6.35 3.24 -37.40
N PRO A 451 6.86 3.68 -36.24
CA PRO A 451 6.16 3.63 -34.95
C PRO A 451 4.79 4.31 -34.99
N LEU A 452 3.91 4.00 -34.05
CA LEU A 452 2.62 4.67 -33.92
C LEU A 452 2.79 6.09 -33.37
N LEU A 453 3.58 6.27 -32.31
CA LEU A 453 3.71 7.54 -31.60
C LEU A 453 4.67 8.52 -32.29
N LYS A 454 4.26 9.79 -32.39
CA LYS A 454 5.11 10.89 -32.92
C LYS A 454 6.44 11.02 -32.18
N LYS A 455 6.42 10.82 -30.86
CA LYS A 455 7.62 10.92 -30.00
C LYS A 455 8.68 9.85 -30.32
N VAL A 456 8.25 8.64 -30.64
CA VAL A 456 9.16 7.54 -31.01
C VAL A 456 9.70 7.74 -32.42
N CYS A 457 8.89 8.30 -33.32
CA CYS A 457 9.33 8.65 -34.68
C CYS A 457 10.45 9.71 -34.70
N ALA A 458 10.68 10.45 -33.62
CA ALA A 458 11.75 11.45 -33.57
C ALA A 458 13.16 10.83 -33.46
N ASP A 459 13.27 9.57 -33.01
CA ASP A 459 14.54 8.89 -32.78
C ASP A 459 14.69 7.67 -33.71
N PRO A 460 15.61 7.70 -34.69
CA PRO A 460 15.83 6.58 -35.61
C PRO A 460 16.18 5.25 -34.91
N GLY A 461 16.89 5.27 -33.78
CA GLY A 461 17.25 4.05 -33.05
C GLY A 461 16.04 3.37 -32.40
N LEU A 462 15.07 4.17 -31.95
CA LEU A 462 13.82 3.66 -31.37
C LEU A 462 12.81 3.22 -32.43
N GLN A 463 12.88 3.78 -33.65
CA GLN A 463 12.00 3.39 -34.76
C GLN A 463 12.14 1.91 -35.11
N ASP A 464 13.38 1.45 -35.32
CA ASP A 464 13.66 0.05 -35.67
C ASP A 464 13.22 -0.90 -34.57
N LEU A 465 13.47 -0.56 -33.30
CA LEU A 465 13.05 -1.34 -32.15
C LEU A 465 11.52 -1.45 -32.04
N ALA A 466 10.79 -0.35 -32.25
CA ALA A 466 9.33 -0.35 -32.22
C ALA A 466 8.72 -1.18 -33.37
N CYS A 467 9.29 -1.11 -34.58
CA CYS A 467 8.86 -1.92 -35.72
C CYS A 467 9.13 -3.41 -35.51
N GLN A 468 10.30 -3.75 -34.96
CA GLN A 468 10.65 -5.13 -34.60
C GLN A 468 9.73 -5.68 -33.50
N ALA A 469 9.41 -4.87 -32.49
CA ALA A 469 8.46 -5.25 -31.45
C ALA A 469 7.06 -5.51 -32.03
N PHE A 470 6.60 -4.69 -32.99
CA PHE A 470 5.32 -4.92 -33.65
C PHE A 470 5.29 -6.25 -34.43
N ILE A 471 6.36 -6.57 -35.16
CA ILE A 471 6.48 -7.87 -35.84
C ILE A 471 6.45 -9.02 -34.83
N ALA A 472 7.11 -8.86 -33.67
CA ALA A 472 7.08 -9.86 -32.61
C ALA A 472 5.68 -10.01 -31.99
N ILE A 473 4.94 -8.91 -31.78
CA ILE A 473 3.52 -8.93 -31.36
C ILE A 473 2.68 -9.71 -32.38
N MET A 474 2.79 -9.40 -33.67
CA MET A 474 2.03 -10.11 -34.71
C MET A 474 2.39 -11.60 -34.78
N LYS A 475 3.66 -11.96 -34.62
CA LYS A 475 4.11 -13.37 -34.56
C LYS A 475 3.53 -14.09 -33.35
N PHE A 476 3.53 -13.45 -32.18
CA PHE A 476 2.95 -14.01 -30.96
C PHE A 476 1.43 -14.20 -31.08
N MET A 477 0.73 -13.27 -31.75
CA MET A 477 -0.71 -13.34 -32.00
C MET A 477 -1.12 -14.27 -33.15
N GLY A 478 -0.16 -14.83 -33.89
CA GLY A 478 -0.40 -15.70 -35.04
C GLY A 478 -0.85 -14.96 -36.31
N ASP A 479 -0.69 -13.63 -36.37
CA ASP A 479 -1.10 -12.79 -37.49
C ASP A 479 0.01 -12.59 -38.53
N TYR A 480 1.24 -13.05 -38.26
CA TYR A 480 2.37 -12.96 -39.18
C TYR A 480 2.93 -14.33 -39.57
N PRO A 481 3.04 -14.67 -40.87
CA PRO A 481 3.57 -15.94 -41.32
C PRO A 481 5.07 -16.05 -41.00
N SER A 482 5.47 -17.05 -40.23
CA SER A 482 6.88 -17.34 -39.92
C SER A 482 7.25 -18.73 -40.41
N LYS A 483 8.32 -18.84 -41.22
CA LYS A 483 8.85 -20.13 -41.71
C LYS A 483 9.56 -20.93 -40.61
N GLN A 484 9.93 -20.28 -39.51
CA GLN A 484 10.65 -20.87 -38.39
C GLN A 484 9.90 -20.53 -37.09
N ALA A 485 9.55 -21.54 -36.32
CA ALA A 485 8.88 -21.38 -35.03
C ALA A 485 9.90 -20.83 -34.02
N ARG A 486 9.80 -19.53 -33.69
CA ARG A 486 10.55 -18.95 -32.57
C ARG A 486 9.88 -19.29 -31.25
N SER A 487 10.65 -19.40 -30.19
CA SER A 487 10.08 -19.62 -28.86
C SER A 487 9.24 -18.40 -28.42
N SER A 488 8.15 -18.64 -27.69
CA SER A 488 7.31 -17.58 -27.14
C SER A 488 8.11 -16.59 -26.29
N VAL A 489 9.15 -17.07 -25.60
CA VAL A 489 10.03 -16.29 -24.72
C VAL A 489 10.91 -15.33 -25.54
N GLU A 490 11.48 -15.77 -26.65
CA GLU A 490 12.23 -14.90 -27.57
C GLU A 490 11.36 -13.78 -28.13
N LEU A 491 10.09 -14.08 -28.46
CA LEU A 491 9.15 -13.06 -28.92
C LEU A 491 8.86 -12.05 -27.82
N THR A 492 8.59 -12.49 -26.60
CA THR A 492 8.36 -11.58 -25.47
C THR A 492 9.59 -10.76 -25.10
N ASP A 493 10.80 -11.32 -25.24
CA ASP A 493 12.05 -10.59 -25.03
C ASP A 493 12.21 -9.47 -26.08
N GLN A 494 11.94 -9.78 -27.35
CA GLN A 494 11.97 -8.79 -28.43
C GLN A 494 10.93 -7.67 -28.24
N ILE A 495 9.81 -7.94 -27.57
CA ILE A 495 8.77 -6.95 -27.27
C ILE A 495 9.15 -6.08 -26.08
N PHE A 496 9.59 -6.67 -24.97
CA PHE A 496 9.64 -5.98 -23.67
C PHE A 496 11.03 -5.49 -23.24
N VAL A 497 12.14 -6.10 -23.70
CA VAL A 497 13.49 -5.74 -23.22
C VAL A 497 13.81 -4.27 -23.49
N ALA A 498 13.56 -3.80 -24.72
CA ALA A 498 13.79 -2.40 -25.09
C ALA A 498 12.86 -1.44 -24.32
N ALA A 499 11.59 -1.81 -24.14
CA ALA A 499 10.60 -0.98 -23.42
C ALA A 499 10.86 -0.88 -21.90
N ILE A 500 11.56 -1.84 -21.32
CA ILE A 500 11.98 -1.76 -19.92
C ILE A 500 13.08 -0.70 -19.74
N GLN A 501 14.04 -0.67 -20.68
CA GLN A 501 15.17 0.26 -20.67
C GLN A 501 14.74 1.68 -21.05
N GLU A 502 13.90 1.81 -22.09
CA GLU A 502 13.48 3.10 -22.67
C GLU A 502 12.02 3.40 -22.37
N GLU A 503 11.75 4.43 -21.56
CA GLU A 503 10.39 4.75 -21.12
C GLU A 503 9.46 5.15 -22.28
N VAL A 504 10.01 5.76 -23.34
CA VAL A 504 9.24 6.22 -24.51
C VAL A 504 8.64 5.03 -25.28
N LEU A 505 9.31 3.87 -25.26
CA LEU A 505 8.81 2.66 -25.90
C LEU A 505 7.69 1.97 -25.11
N ARG A 506 7.50 2.28 -23.82
CA ARG A 506 6.42 1.66 -23.01
C ARG A 506 5.05 1.98 -23.57
N ASP A 507 4.80 3.26 -23.84
CA ASP A 507 3.53 3.71 -24.42
C ASP A 507 3.33 3.16 -25.82
N GLU A 508 4.40 3.04 -26.60
CA GLU A 508 4.37 2.46 -27.95
C GLU A 508 3.91 1.00 -27.90
N ILE A 509 4.48 0.17 -27.01
CA ILE A 509 4.06 -1.23 -26.83
C ILE A 509 2.61 -1.32 -26.39
N TYR A 510 2.17 -0.48 -25.45
CA TYR A 510 0.76 -0.41 -25.04
C TYR A 510 -0.16 -0.08 -26.22
N CYS A 511 0.19 0.94 -27.02
CA CYS A 511 -0.59 1.34 -28.19
C CYS A 511 -0.62 0.24 -29.25
N GLN A 512 0.50 -0.42 -29.52
CA GLN A 512 0.59 -1.52 -30.49
C GLN A 512 -0.27 -2.72 -30.08
N ILE A 513 -0.24 -3.13 -28.81
CA ILE A 513 -1.08 -4.23 -28.31
C ILE A 513 -2.57 -3.85 -28.37
N MET A 514 -2.95 -2.67 -27.87
CA MET A 514 -4.35 -2.22 -27.90
C MET A 514 -4.89 -2.01 -29.32
N LYS A 515 -4.03 -1.58 -30.26
CA LYS A 515 -4.35 -1.53 -31.70
C LYS A 515 -4.73 -2.92 -32.22
N GLN A 516 -3.91 -3.94 -31.98
CA GLN A 516 -4.18 -5.30 -32.46
C GLN A 516 -5.39 -5.97 -31.76
N LEU A 517 -5.83 -5.44 -30.63
CA LEU A 517 -7.06 -5.85 -29.93
C LEU A 517 -8.32 -5.09 -30.39
N THR A 518 -8.17 -4.01 -31.16
CA THR A 518 -9.28 -3.17 -31.62
C THR A 518 -9.77 -3.64 -32.99
N GLU A 519 -11.06 -3.95 -33.10
CA GLU A 519 -11.69 -4.41 -34.36
C GLU A 519 -11.06 -5.70 -34.95
N ASN A 520 -10.48 -6.54 -34.09
CA ASN A 520 -9.93 -7.83 -34.50
C ASN A 520 -11.00 -8.93 -34.43
N SER A 521 -11.29 -9.55 -35.57
CA SER A 521 -12.29 -10.62 -35.68
C SER A 521 -11.73 -12.02 -35.37
N ASN A 522 -10.41 -12.19 -35.31
CA ASN A 522 -9.77 -13.48 -35.04
C ASN A 522 -9.67 -13.73 -33.52
N ARG A 523 -10.51 -14.64 -33.00
CA ARG A 523 -10.55 -14.99 -31.57
C ARG A 523 -9.22 -15.50 -31.02
N TYR A 524 -8.45 -16.27 -31.80
CA TYR A 524 -7.14 -16.77 -31.37
C TYR A 524 -6.13 -15.63 -31.19
N SER A 525 -6.09 -14.72 -32.17
CA SER A 525 -5.25 -13.52 -32.13
C SER A 525 -5.65 -12.61 -30.95
N VAL A 526 -6.95 -12.34 -30.78
CA VAL A 526 -7.46 -11.56 -29.64
C VAL A 526 -7.05 -12.15 -28.30
N ASN A 527 -7.21 -13.46 -28.10
CA ASN A 527 -6.80 -14.12 -26.86
C ASN A 527 -5.29 -13.94 -26.60
N SER A 528 -4.45 -14.16 -27.62
CA SER A 528 -3.00 -13.98 -27.53
C SER A 528 -2.60 -12.51 -27.28
N GLY A 529 -3.33 -11.56 -27.86
CA GLY A 529 -3.14 -10.12 -27.59
C GLY A 529 -3.46 -9.74 -26.15
N TRP A 530 -4.49 -10.34 -25.55
CA TRP A 530 -4.79 -10.17 -24.13
C TRP A 530 -3.74 -10.79 -23.22
N GLN A 531 -3.14 -11.93 -23.61
CA GLN A 531 -2.01 -12.52 -22.90
C GLN A 531 -0.79 -11.59 -22.92
N LEU A 532 -0.49 -10.95 -24.06
CA LEU A 532 0.56 -9.91 -24.14
C LEU A 532 0.24 -8.69 -23.28
N LEU A 533 -1.00 -8.22 -23.28
CA LEU A 533 -1.41 -7.10 -22.44
C LEU A 533 -1.29 -7.46 -20.95
N TRP A 534 -1.62 -8.70 -20.57
CA TRP A 534 -1.47 -9.20 -19.22
C TRP A 534 0.00 -9.25 -18.76
N LEU A 535 0.91 -9.66 -19.65
CA LEU A 535 2.35 -9.58 -19.40
C LEU A 535 2.80 -8.13 -19.23
N CYS A 536 2.45 -7.26 -20.21
CA CYS A 536 2.81 -5.85 -20.23
C CYS A 536 2.41 -5.12 -18.93
N THR A 537 1.15 -5.29 -18.51
CA THR A 537 0.60 -4.66 -17.29
C THR A 537 1.24 -5.10 -15.98
N GLY A 538 2.00 -6.20 -15.99
CA GLY A 538 2.80 -6.62 -14.83
C GLY A 538 4.24 -6.09 -14.83
N LEU A 539 4.75 -5.61 -15.96
CA LEU A 539 6.13 -5.15 -16.12
C LEU A 539 6.27 -3.65 -15.80
N PHE A 540 5.45 -2.82 -16.44
CA PHE A 540 5.49 -1.37 -16.31
C PHE A 540 4.12 -0.76 -16.59
N PRO A 541 3.75 0.38 -15.98
CA PRO A 541 2.52 1.07 -16.29
C PRO A 541 2.64 1.92 -17.57
N PRO A 542 1.52 2.27 -18.23
CA PRO A 542 1.53 3.30 -19.27
C PRO A 542 1.81 4.68 -18.66
N SER A 543 2.20 5.64 -19.49
CA SER A 543 2.41 7.03 -19.05
C SER A 543 1.13 7.70 -18.56
N LYS A 544 1.26 8.85 -17.89
CA LYS A 544 0.11 9.64 -17.40
C LYS A 544 -0.87 10.01 -18.52
N SER A 545 -0.37 10.29 -19.73
CA SER A 545 -1.22 10.62 -20.88
C SER A 545 -2.00 9.42 -21.40
N LEU A 546 -1.38 8.23 -21.44
CA LEU A 546 -1.99 7.02 -22.00
C LEU A 546 -2.85 6.26 -20.97
N LEU A 547 -2.56 6.39 -19.67
CA LEU A 547 -3.20 5.64 -18.59
C LEU A 547 -4.73 5.72 -18.62
N LYS A 548 -5.29 6.92 -18.81
CA LYS A 548 -6.75 7.14 -18.88
C LYS A 548 -7.38 6.35 -20.03
N HIS A 549 -6.70 6.27 -21.17
CA HIS A 549 -7.16 5.55 -22.36
C HIS A 549 -7.05 4.04 -22.18
N ALA A 550 -5.94 3.57 -21.61
CA ALA A 550 -5.72 2.15 -21.33
C ALA A 550 -6.74 1.62 -20.30
N GLN A 551 -7.01 2.36 -19.22
CA GLN A 551 -8.03 1.99 -18.24
C GLN A 551 -9.42 1.90 -18.88
N LYS A 552 -9.85 2.92 -19.63
CA LYS A 552 -11.14 2.92 -20.33
C LYS A 552 -11.24 1.81 -21.38
N PHE A 553 -10.13 1.47 -22.04
CA PHE A 553 -10.04 0.36 -22.98
C PHE A 553 -10.37 -0.99 -22.32
N MET A 554 -9.84 -1.23 -21.12
CA MET A 554 -10.10 -2.45 -20.34
C MET A 554 -11.50 -2.45 -19.72
N GLU A 555 -11.95 -1.32 -19.18
CA GLU A 555 -13.27 -1.16 -18.54
C GLU A 555 -14.43 -1.42 -19.49
N THR A 556 -14.29 -1.02 -20.77
CA THR A 556 -15.31 -1.27 -21.80
C THR A 556 -15.26 -2.70 -22.38
N ARG A 557 -14.28 -3.52 -21.96
CA ARG A 557 -14.08 -4.91 -22.41
C ARG A 557 -14.11 -5.91 -21.26
N GLN A 558 -14.91 -5.66 -20.22
CA GLN A 558 -15.06 -6.55 -19.05
C GLN A 558 -15.50 -7.98 -19.37
N LYS A 559 -16.08 -8.22 -20.55
CA LYS A 559 -16.41 -9.57 -21.05
C LYS A 559 -15.18 -10.42 -21.37
N GLU A 560 -14.02 -9.81 -21.55
CA GLU A 560 -12.76 -10.50 -21.82
C GLU A 560 -12.12 -10.97 -20.49
N PRO A 561 -11.70 -12.25 -20.38
CA PRO A 561 -11.35 -12.88 -19.10
C PRO A 561 -10.16 -12.21 -18.40
N LEU A 562 -9.21 -11.67 -19.17
CA LEU A 562 -8.00 -11.04 -18.66
C LEU A 562 -8.16 -9.52 -18.42
N ALA A 563 -9.25 -8.88 -18.85
CA ALA A 563 -9.39 -7.42 -18.80
C ALA A 563 -9.37 -6.85 -17.37
N LEU A 564 -10.15 -7.46 -16.46
CA LEU A 564 -10.18 -7.06 -15.06
C LEU A 564 -8.82 -7.28 -14.38
N ASP A 565 -8.13 -8.37 -14.72
CA ASP A 565 -6.83 -8.68 -14.14
C ASP A 565 -5.73 -7.73 -14.65
N CYS A 566 -5.74 -7.39 -15.95
CA CYS A 566 -4.86 -6.36 -16.53
C CYS A 566 -5.03 -5.01 -15.83
N SER A 567 -6.27 -4.59 -15.57
CA SER A 567 -6.56 -3.36 -14.82
C SER A 567 -5.98 -3.40 -13.41
N ARG A 568 -6.21 -4.49 -12.65
CA ARG A 568 -5.62 -4.67 -11.31
C ARG A 568 -4.09 -4.72 -11.32
N ARG A 569 -3.48 -5.29 -12.36
CA ARG A 569 -2.02 -5.39 -12.53
C ARG A 569 -1.37 -4.03 -12.76
N ILE A 570 -1.99 -3.16 -13.57
CA ILE A 570 -1.55 -1.75 -13.70
C ILE A 570 -1.49 -1.08 -12.32
N GLN A 571 -2.55 -1.21 -11.52
CA GLN A 571 -2.59 -0.62 -10.18
C GLN A 571 -1.46 -1.15 -9.28
N ARG A 572 -1.16 -2.45 -9.36
CA ARG A 572 -0.07 -3.09 -8.62
C ARG A 572 1.30 -2.57 -9.07
N VAL A 573 1.59 -2.54 -10.37
CA VAL A 573 2.92 -2.10 -10.85
C VAL A 573 3.16 -0.62 -10.56
N MET A 574 2.12 0.21 -10.58
CA MET A 574 2.23 1.62 -10.16
C MET A 574 2.54 1.78 -8.66
N ARG A 575 1.98 0.92 -7.80
CA ARG A 575 2.24 0.93 -6.34
C ARG A 575 3.63 0.40 -5.99
N TYR A 576 4.04 -0.70 -6.62
CA TYR A 576 5.27 -1.42 -6.25
C TYR A 576 6.50 -1.02 -7.10
N GLY A 577 6.30 -0.36 -8.25
CA GLY A 577 7.35 0.05 -9.19
C GLY A 577 7.56 -0.94 -10.34
N CYS A 578 8.21 -0.49 -11.41
CA CYS A 578 8.46 -1.30 -12.61
C CYS A 578 9.44 -2.46 -12.37
N ARG A 579 9.26 -3.54 -13.14
CA ARG A 579 10.21 -4.64 -13.29
C ARG A 579 11.49 -4.17 -13.99
N LYS A 580 12.61 -4.81 -13.68
CA LYS A 580 13.92 -4.54 -14.31
C LYS A 580 14.26 -5.49 -15.45
N TRP A 581 13.56 -6.64 -15.54
CA TRP A 581 13.80 -7.66 -16.56
C TRP A 581 12.48 -8.09 -17.24
N ALA A 582 12.61 -8.61 -18.46
CA ALA A 582 11.50 -9.14 -19.24
C ALA A 582 10.84 -10.36 -18.55
N PRO A 583 9.61 -10.74 -18.95
CA PRO A 583 8.90 -11.87 -18.35
C PRO A 583 9.76 -13.13 -18.34
N HIS A 584 9.68 -13.88 -17.23
CA HIS A 584 10.37 -15.17 -17.15
C HIS A 584 9.62 -16.24 -17.95
N ASN A 585 10.28 -17.32 -18.40
CA ASN A 585 9.62 -18.36 -19.20
C ASN A 585 8.40 -18.97 -18.48
N VAL A 586 8.49 -19.15 -17.16
CA VAL A 586 7.37 -19.59 -16.31
C VAL A 586 6.15 -18.66 -16.41
N GLU A 587 6.36 -17.34 -16.49
CA GLU A 587 5.26 -16.38 -16.64
C GLU A 587 4.63 -16.49 -18.03
N VAL A 588 5.45 -16.67 -19.07
CA VAL A 588 5.00 -16.80 -20.46
C VAL A 588 4.24 -18.12 -20.67
N GLU A 589 4.78 -19.24 -20.22
CA GLU A 589 4.14 -20.56 -20.33
C GLU A 589 2.80 -20.61 -19.57
N ALA A 590 2.73 -20.01 -18.37
CA ALA A 590 1.50 -19.97 -17.60
C ALA A 590 0.40 -19.17 -18.31
N ILE A 591 0.70 -17.96 -18.79
CA ILE A 591 -0.32 -17.12 -19.43
C ILE A 591 -0.74 -17.66 -20.79
N GLN A 592 0.14 -18.38 -21.52
CA GLN A 592 -0.24 -19.06 -22.76
C GLN A 592 -1.34 -20.11 -22.55
N GLN A 593 -1.37 -20.73 -21.37
CA GLN A 593 -2.44 -21.63 -20.92
C GLN A 593 -3.59 -20.89 -20.21
N ASN A 594 -3.63 -19.55 -20.26
CA ASN A 594 -4.56 -18.67 -19.55
C ASN A 594 -4.56 -18.86 -18.01
N ILE A 595 -3.42 -19.29 -17.45
CA ILE A 595 -3.23 -19.45 -16.01
C ILE A 595 -2.62 -18.15 -15.45
N THR A 596 -3.39 -17.42 -14.64
CA THR A 596 -2.96 -16.14 -14.03
C THR A 596 -2.32 -16.32 -12.65
N LYS A 597 -2.51 -17.48 -12.01
CA LYS A 597 -1.93 -17.83 -10.70
C LYS A 597 -0.73 -18.75 -10.89
N ILE A 598 0.47 -18.21 -10.74
CA ILE A 598 1.71 -18.97 -10.90
C ILE A 598 2.13 -19.53 -9.55
N SER A 599 2.58 -20.77 -9.53
CA SER A 599 3.02 -21.45 -8.33
C SER A 599 4.46 -21.91 -8.48
N GLN A 600 5.30 -21.60 -7.49
CA GLN A 600 6.71 -21.97 -7.47
C GLN A 600 6.98 -22.99 -6.37
N LYS A 601 7.72 -24.02 -6.73
CA LYS A 601 8.22 -25.03 -5.80
C LYS A 601 9.46 -24.52 -5.08
N VAL A 602 9.44 -24.58 -3.75
CA VAL A 602 10.52 -24.17 -2.85
C VAL A 602 10.98 -25.38 -2.04
N CYS A 603 12.27 -25.69 -2.13
CA CYS A 603 12.94 -26.77 -1.42
C CYS A 603 13.51 -26.27 -0.08
N PHE A 604 13.58 -27.16 0.90
CA PHE A 604 14.10 -26.90 2.24
C PHE A 604 15.30 -27.81 2.55
N PRO A 605 16.14 -27.47 3.54
CA PRO A 605 17.33 -28.25 3.89
C PRO A 605 17.07 -29.68 4.37
N ASN A 606 15.87 -29.97 4.89
CA ASN A 606 15.45 -31.30 5.35
C ASN A 606 14.95 -32.21 4.22
N ASP A 607 15.31 -31.91 2.96
CA ASP A 607 14.88 -32.60 1.75
C ASP A 607 13.36 -32.59 1.49
N THR A 608 12.61 -31.70 2.14
CA THR A 608 11.19 -31.48 1.83
C THR A 608 11.01 -30.29 0.90
N GLU A 609 9.83 -30.22 0.30
CA GLU A 609 9.47 -29.21 -0.69
C GLU A 609 8.02 -28.77 -0.49
N GLN A 610 7.74 -27.50 -0.75
CA GLN A 610 6.38 -26.97 -0.73
C GLN A 610 6.17 -25.99 -1.88
N VAL A 611 4.91 -25.86 -2.28
CA VAL A 611 4.49 -24.98 -3.36
C VAL A 611 3.94 -23.67 -2.78
N PHE A 612 4.35 -22.54 -3.37
CA PHE A 612 3.95 -21.19 -2.99
C PHE A 612 3.46 -20.41 -4.21
N GLU A 613 2.38 -19.64 -4.04
CA GLU A 613 1.89 -18.75 -5.10
C GLU A 613 2.84 -17.56 -5.25
N VAL A 614 3.24 -17.28 -6.49
CA VAL A 614 4.09 -16.16 -6.88
C VAL A 614 3.44 -15.38 -8.01
N GLY A 615 3.43 -14.05 -7.92
CA GLY A 615 2.96 -13.15 -8.97
C GLY A 615 4.11 -12.40 -9.62
N THR A 616 3.84 -11.77 -10.76
CA THR A 616 4.80 -10.94 -11.51
C THR A 616 5.46 -9.85 -10.65
N ASN A 617 4.75 -9.32 -9.65
CA ASN A 617 5.21 -8.28 -8.72
C ASN A 617 5.59 -8.83 -7.33
N SER A 618 5.69 -10.15 -7.14
CA SER A 618 6.10 -10.74 -5.86
C SER A 618 7.56 -10.41 -5.57
N ARG A 619 7.82 -9.77 -4.43
CA ARG A 619 9.19 -9.51 -3.95
C ARG A 619 9.70 -10.69 -3.13
N ILE A 620 11.02 -10.89 -3.14
CA ILE A 620 11.67 -11.97 -2.38
C ILE A 620 11.34 -11.84 -0.89
N ARG A 621 11.38 -10.64 -0.31
CA ARG A 621 10.98 -10.41 1.09
C ARG A 621 9.57 -10.91 1.39
N SER A 622 8.58 -10.55 0.56
CA SER A 622 7.19 -10.98 0.78
C SER A 622 7.04 -12.49 0.67
N LEU A 623 7.78 -13.13 -0.24
CA LEU A 623 7.79 -14.58 -0.37
C LEU A 623 8.44 -15.26 0.84
N CYS A 624 9.56 -14.74 1.35
CA CYS A 624 10.18 -15.23 2.59
C CYS A 624 9.25 -15.13 3.80
N GLN A 625 8.52 -14.01 3.94
CA GLN A 625 7.52 -13.83 5.00
C GLN A 625 6.39 -14.87 4.88
N ASN A 626 5.84 -15.06 3.68
CA ASN A 626 4.79 -16.04 3.43
C ASN A 626 5.25 -17.48 3.73
N ILE A 627 6.49 -17.82 3.36
CA ILE A 627 7.10 -19.12 3.68
C ILE A 627 7.21 -19.31 5.19
N ALA A 628 7.75 -18.31 5.89
CA ALA A 628 7.92 -18.38 7.35
C ALA A 628 6.58 -18.50 8.09
N SER A 629 5.55 -17.74 7.67
CA SER A 629 4.20 -17.84 8.24
C SER A 629 3.59 -19.23 7.99
N LYS A 630 3.72 -19.78 6.78
CA LYS A 630 3.20 -21.12 6.45
C LYS A 630 3.90 -22.24 7.22
N LEU A 631 5.21 -22.10 7.45
CA LEU A 631 6.00 -23.04 8.26
C LEU A 631 5.89 -22.80 9.77
N GLN A 632 5.16 -21.78 10.20
CA GLN A 632 4.99 -21.38 11.59
C GLN A 632 6.32 -21.09 12.30
N LEU A 633 7.24 -20.42 11.59
CA LEU A 633 8.50 -19.96 12.18
C LEU A 633 8.24 -18.75 13.08
N SER A 634 9.00 -18.65 14.17
CA SER A 634 8.92 -17.52 15.10
C SER A 634 9.41 -16.21 14.48
N SER A 635 10.38 -16.30 13.56
CA SER A 635 10.88 -15.17 12.79
C SER A 635 11.50 -15.62 11.47
N TRP A 636 11.28 -14.83 10.41
CA TRP A 636 11.94 -15.00 9.11
C TRP A 636 13.31 -14.31 9.05
N GLU A 637 13.72 -13.57 10.09
CA GLU A 637 14.95 -12.79 10.10
C GLU A 637 16.20 -13.69 9.97
N GLY A 638 17.04 -13.35 8.99
CA GLY A 638 18.24 -14.10 8.62
C GLY A 638 17.99 -15.29 7.68
N PHE A 639 16.73 -15.56 7.29
CA PHE A 639 16.41 -16.47 6.19
C PHE A 639 16.40 -15.76 4.84
N SER A 640 16.74 -16.48 3.79
CA SER A 640 16.76 -15.97 2.41
C SER A 640 16.36 -17.05 1.43
N LEU A 641 15.95 -16.63 0.23
CA LEU A 641 15.89 -17.51 -0.93
C LEU A 641 17.26 -17.66 -1.58
N PHE A 642 17.48 -18.84 -2.15
CA PHE A 642 18.66 -19.22 -2.90
C PHE A 642 18.24 -19.89 -4.19
N ILE A 643 18.90 -19.57 -5.29
CA ILE A 643 18.72 -20.25 -6.57
C ILE A 643 19.92 -21.15 -6.78
N LYS A 644 19.66 -22.46 -6.83
CA LYS A 644 20.62 -23.50 -7.14
C LYS A 644 20.51 -23.84 -8.63
N THR A 645 21.57 -23.55 -9.36
CA THR A 645 21.82 -24.02 -10.73
C THR A 645 22.75 -25.25 -10.67
N THR A 646 23.15 -25.81 -11.81
CA THR A 646 24.05 -26.98 -11.84
C THR A 646 25.36 -26.73 -11.08
N ASP A 647 25.90 -25.50 -11.17
CA ASP A 647 27.27 -25.20 -10.74
C ASP A 647 27.32 -24.20 -9.59
N LYS A 648 26.23 -23.44 -9.35
CA LYS A 648 26.20 -22.35 -8.38
C LYS A 648 24.94 -22.33 -7.53
N VAL A 649 25.12 -21.91 -6.28
CA VAL A 649 24.04 -21.54 -5.36
C VAL A 649 24.19 -20.06 -5.05
N ILE A 650 23.19 -19.26 -5.41
CA ILE A 650 23.24 -17.80 -5.33
C ILE A 650 22.11 -17.32 -4.41
N SER A 651 22.44 -16.54 -3.39
CA SER A 651 21.43 -15.93 -2.52
C SER A 651 20.71 -14.81 -3.26
N GLN A 652 19.45 -14.56 -2.92
CA GLN A 652 18.62 -13.59 -3.63
C GLN A 652 18.40 -12.35 -2.76
N ASN A 653 18.42 -11.16 -3.37
CA ASN A 653 18.24 -9.91 -2.66
C ASN A 653 16.78 -9.71 -2.25
N GLU A 654 16.52 -9.47 -0.97
CA GLU A 654 15.17 -9.30 -0.43
C GLU A 654 14.33 -8.21 -1.12
N ALA A 655 14.98 -7.16 -1.63
CA ALA A 655 14.31 -6.03 -2.26
C ALA A 655 13.89 -6.29 -3.72
N ASP A 656 14.51 -7.27 -4.38
CA ASP A 656 14.26 -7.54 -5.79
C ASP A 656 12.97 -8.36 -6.00
N TYR A 657 12.42 -8.22 -7.21
CA TYR A 657 11.31 -9.05 -7.66
C TYR A 657 11.78 -10.48 -7.89
N PHE A 658 10.98 -11.46 -7.49
CA PHE A 658 11.33 -12.88 -7.59
C PHE A 658 11.70 -13.28 -9.02
N PHE A 659 10.89 -12.90 -10.01
CA PHE A 659 11.15 -13.24 -11.41
C PHE A 659 12.29 -12.44 -12.03
N ASP A 660 12.57 -11.21 -11.59
CA ASP A 660 13.76 -10.46 -12.01
C ASP A 660 15.04 -11.15 -11.51
N SER A 661 15.04 -11.55 -10.25
CA SER A 661 16.17 -12.23 -9.61
C SER A 661 16.42 -13.60 -10.26
N LEU A 662 15.33 -14.33 -10.56
CA LEU A 662 15.41 -15.60 -11.28
C LEU A 662 15.97 -15.42 -12.70
N ARG A 663 15.49 -14.42 -13.44
CA ARG A 663 15.96 -14.10 -14.79
C ARG A 663 17.43 -13.69 -14.80
N GLN A 664 17.85 -12.87 -13.84
CA GLN A 664 19.24 -12.45 -13.69
C GLN A 664 20.17 -13.67 -13.53
N VAL A 665 19.78 -14.63 -12.69
CA VAL A 665 20.59 -15.84 -12.44
C VAL A 665 20.61 -16.76 -13.67
N THR A 666 19.46 -16.99 -14.32
CA THR A 666 19.39 -17.89 -15.49
C THR A 666 20.11 -17.30 -16.70
N ASP A 667 19.95 -16.00 -16.98
CA ASP A 667 20.63 -15.33 -18.08
C ASP A 667 22.14 -15.21 -17.86
N TRP A 668 22.57 -14.92 -16.62
CA TRP A 668 24.00 -14.91 -16.26
C TRP A 668 24.62 -16.30 -16.43
N THR A 669 23.89 -17.36 -16.05
CA THR A 669 24.36 -18.75 -16.22
C THR A 669 24.45 -19.13 -17.70
N ARG A 670 23.49 -18.70 -18.52
CA ARG A 670 23.50 -18.93 -19.98
C ARG A 670 24.67 -18.24 -20.66
N LYS A 671 24.97 -16.98 -20.31
CA LYS A 671 26.10 -16.22 -20.90
C LYS A 671 27.47 -16.83 -20.57
N ASN A 672 27.61 -17.49 -19.43
CA ASN A 672 28.88 -18.06 -18.98
C ASN A 672 29.09 -19.53 -19.39
N LYS A 673 28.11 -20.18 -20.04
CA LYS A 673 28.29 -21.51 -20.64
C LYS A 673 28.48 -21.37 -22.15
N PRO A 674 29.63 -21.76 -22.73
CA PRO A 674 29.81 -21.76 -24.18
C PRO A 674 28.83 -22.77 -24.81
N VAL A 675 28.00 -22.28 -25.72
CA VAL A 675 27.05 -23.11 -26.49
C VAL A 675 27.88 -23.92 -27.50
N LYS A 676 27.94 -25.25 -27.33
CA LYS A 676 28.64 -26.16 -28.26
C LYS A 676 27.76 -26.62 -29.44
N ASP A 677 26.46 -26.42 -29.39
CA ASP A 677 25.52 -26.69 -30.49
C ASP A 677 24.35 -25.72 -30.37
N GLY A 678 23.97 -25.06 -31.47
CA GLY A 678 23.10 -23.87 -31.55
C GLY A 678 21.63 -24.00 -31.08
N GLY A 679 21.34 -24.80 -30.05
CA GLY A 679 20.06 -24.82 -29.34
C GLY A 679 20.09 -23.98 -28.05
N ALA A 680 19.01 -23.26 -27.77
CA ALA A 680 18.82 -22.58 -26.50
C ALA A 680 18.63 -23.62 -25.37
N VAL A 681 19.68 -23.89 -24.58
CA VAL A 681 19.59 -24.82 -23.44
C VAL A 681 18.83 -24.15 -22.30
N ALA A 682 17.68 -24.72 -21.92
CA ALA A 682 16.95 -24.30 -20.73
C ALA A 682 17.80 -24.54 -19.47
N VAL A 683 18.09 -23.49 -18.71
CA VAL A 683 18.85 -23.60 -17.47
C VAL A 683 17.95 -24.18 -16.39
N THR A 684 18.25 -25.41 -15.94
CA THR A 684 17.54 -26.01 -14.81
C THR A 684 17.94 -25.32 -13.50
N TYR A 685 16.95 -25.02 -12.67
CA TYR A 685 17.15 -24.38 -11.37
C TYR A 685 16.25 -24.96 -10.29
N GLN A 686 16.69 -24.86 -9.04
CA GLN A 686 15.92 -25.16 -7.85
C GLN A 686 15.93 -23.96 -6.92
N VAL A 687 14.77 -23.62 -6.36
CA VAL A 687 14.64 -22.54 -5.38
C VAL A 687 14.70 -23.13 -3.99
N TYR A 688 15.65 -22.69 -3.18
CA TYR A 688 15.81 -23.11 -1.78
C TYR A 688 15.48 -21.96 -0.84
N PHE A 689 14.82 -22.26 0.27
CA PHE A 689 14.68 -21.35 1.40
C PHE A 689 15.57 -21.85 2.54
N MET A 690 16.52 -21.04 2.99
CA MET A 690 17.53 -21.45 3.98
C MET A 690 17.94 -20.30 4.88
N ARG A 691 18.48 -20.60 6.07
CA ARG A 691 19.10 -19.58 6.92
C ARG A 691 20.43 -19.12 6.31
N LYS A 692 20.52 -17.83 5.99
CA LYS A 692 21.72 -17.14 5.50
C LYS A 692 22.55 -16.56 6.64
N LEU A 693 21.91 -15.86 7.58
CA LEU A 693 22.57 -15.12 8.66
C LEU A 693 22.22 -15.72 10.04
N TRP A 694 23.22 -15.88 10.91
CA TRP A 694 23.10 -16.63 12.18
C TRP A 694 23.35 -15.76 13.43
N LEU A 695 22.75 -14.56 13.49
CA LEU A 695 22.94 -13.64 14.62
C LEU A 695 22.13 -14.01 15.88
N SER A 696 20.82 -14.29 15.71
CA SER A 696 19.85 -14.42 16.81
C SER A 696 19.33 -15.86 16.98
N VAL A 697 20.19 -16.85 16.74
CA VAL A 697 19.80 -18.27 16.79
C VAL A 697 20.07 -18.83 18.19
N THR A 698 19.01 -19.29 18.85
CA THR A 698 19.09 -20.00 20.15
C THR A 698 18.38 -21.34 20.00
N PRO A 699 19.11 -22.46 19.94
CA PRO A 699 18.50 -23.79 19.81
C PRO A 699 17.50 -24.09 20.93
N GLY A 700 16.30 -24.52 20.55
CA GLY A 700 15.15 -24.79 21.42
C GLY A 700 14.15 -23.63 21.51
N LYS A 701 14.47 -22.44 21.00
CA LYS A 701 13.52 -21.31 20.98
C LYS A 701 12.49 -21.44 19.86
N ASP A 702 12.92 -21.89 18.68
CA ASP A 702 12.07 -22.10 17.52
C ASP A 702 12.28 -23.54 17.01
N LEU A 703 11.45 -24.46 17.53
CA LEU A 703 11.57 -25.88 17.24
C LEU A 703 11.38 -26.21 15.76
N LYS A 704 10.53 -25.47 15.05
CA LYS A 704 10.32 -25.64 13.60
C LYS A 704 11.56 -25.19 12.83
N ALA A 705 12.13 -24.04 13.19
CA ALA A 705 13.38 -23.59 12.58
C ALA A 705 14.53 -24.58 12.82
N ASP A 706 14.64 -25.12 14.04
CA ASP A 706 15.66 -26.09 14.41
C ASP A 706 15.53 -27.41 13.62
N SER A 707 14.31 -27.95 13.53
CA SER A 707 14.05 -29.26 12.93
C SER A 707 14.12 -29.26 11.40
N ILE A 708 13.70 -28.16 10.76
CA ILE A 708 13.62 -28.03 9.29
C ILE A 708 14.92 -27.44 8.72
N PHE A 709 15.54 -26.47 9.40
CA PHE A 709 16.66 -25.70 8.85
C PHE A 709 17.96 -25.91 9.62
N HIS A 710 17.99 -25.57 10.92
CA HIS A 710 19.27 -25.42 11.60
C HIS A 710 20.05 -26.74 11.68
N TYR A 711 19.38 -27.84 12.06
CA TYR A 711 20.01 -29.16 12.12
C TYR A 711 20.58 -29.58 10.76
N HIS A 712 19.76 -29.52 9.71
CA HIS A 712 20.12 -29.98 8.38
C HIS A 712 21.14 -29.07 7.67
N GLN A 713 21.25 -27.80 8.06
CA GLN A 713 22.30 -26.91 7.57
C GLN A 713 23.64 -27.08 8.31
N GLU A 714 23.63 -27.38 9.60
CA GLU A 714 24.86 -27.54 10.39
C GLU A 714 25.44 -28.96 10.33
N LEU A 715 24.59 -30.00 10.23
CA LEU A 715 25.02 -31.40 10.13
C LEU A 715 26.08 -31.64 9.03
N PRO A 716 25.89 -31.22 7.76
CA PRO A 716 26.90 -31.44 6.73
C PRO A 716 28.19 -30.66 6.98
N LYS A 717 28.14 -29.51 7.67
CA LYS A 717 29.33 -28.73 8.04
C LYS A 717 30.13 -29.45 9.12
N TYR A 718 29.43 -30.07 10.07
CA TYR A 718 30.00 -30.93 11.08
C TYR A 718 30.64 -32.18 10.46
N LEU A 719 29.94 -32.89 9.58
CA LEU A 719 30.44 -34.11 8.94
C LEU A 719 31.67 -33.84 8.05
N ARG A 720 31.75 -32.68 7.40
CA ARG A 720 32.97 -32.26 6.68
C ARG A 720 34.16 -31.96 7.60
N GLY A 721 33.95 -31.89 8.91
CA GLY A 721 34.99 -31.64 9.89
C GLY A 721 35.43 -30.18 9.96
N TYR A 722 34.57 -29.20 9.66
CA TYR A 722 34.96 -27.79 9.73
C TYR A 722 35.14 -27.26 11.16
N HIS A 723 34.70 -28.01 12.17
CA HIS A 723 34.77 -27.64 13.58
C HIS A 723 35.90 -28.40 14.29
N LYS A 724 36.50 -27.75 15.30
CA LYS A 724 37.35 -28.44 16.27
C LYS A 724 36.47 -29.24 17.22
N CYS A 725 36.62 -30.56 17.22
CA CYS A 725 35.79 -31.51 17.96
C CYS A 725 36.68 -32.64 18.49
N SER A 726 36.49 -33.06 19.75
CA SER A 726 37.20 -34.22 20.31
C SER A 726 36.59 -35.54 19.82
N LYS A 727 37.32 -36.65 19.93
CA LYS A 727 36.80 -37.98 19.57
C LYS A 727 35.63 -38.40 20.48
N GLU A 728 35.65 -38.00 21.74
CA GLU A 728 34.59 -38.25 22.72
C GLU A 728 33.33 -37.44 22.40
N GLU A 729 33.48 -36.15 22.08
CA GLU A 729 32.36 -35.30 21.63
C GLU A 729 31.76 -35.84 20.33
N ALA A 730 32.61 -36.25 19.39
CA ALA A 730 32.17 -36.84 18.13
C ALA A 730 31.36 -38.12 18.33
N ALA A 731 31.74 -38.98 19.30
CA ALA A 731 30.98 -40.17 19.65
C ALA A 731 29.59 -39.83 20.25
N GLN A 732 29.51 -38.81 21.12
CA GLN A 732 28.23 -38.34 21.68
C GLN A 732 27.31 -37.80 20.58
N ILE A 733 27.86 -36.94 19.71
CA ILE A 733 27.14 -36.34 18.59
C ILE A 733 26.69 -37.42 17.59
N ALA A 734 27.54 -38.40 17.28
CA ALA A 734 27.20 -39.51 16.41
C ALA A 734 26.02 -40.35 16.96
N GLY A 735 25.93 -40.51 18.29
CA GLY A 735 24.76 -41.13 18.93
C GLY A 735 23.46 -40.34 18.71
N LEU A 736 23.52 -39.00 18.75
CA LEU A 736 22.38 -38.13 18.42
C LEU A 736 22.01 -38.19 16.93
N ILE A 737 23.00 -38.18 16.03
CA ILE A 737 22.75 -38.28 14.58
C ILE A 737 22.12 -39.65 14.25
N TYR A 738 22.63 -40.72 14.86
CA TYR A 738 22.04 -42.06 14.73
C TYR A 738 20.58 -42.07 15.20
N LYS A 739 20.30 -41.46 16.37
CA LYS A 739 18.93 -41.30 16.89
C LYS A 739 18.03 -40.53 15.92
N VAL A 740 18.51 -39.46 15.31
CA VAL A 740 17.73 -38.68 14.34
C VAL A 740 17.41 -39.49 13.08
N ARG A 741 18.34 -40.34 12.63
CA ARG A 741 18.19 -41.10 11.38
C ARG A 741 17.35 -42.37 11.53
N PHE A 742 17.51 -43.09 12.64
CA PHE A 742 16.92 -44.43 12.82
C PHE A 742 15.90 -44.51 13.96
N ASP A 743 15.73 -43.43 14.73
CA ASP A 743 14.82 -43.33 15.88
C ASP A 743 14.96 -44.48 16.91
N ARG A 744 14.15 -45.54 16.79
CA ARG A 744 14.17 -46.72 17.67
C ARG A 744 14.69 -47.99 16.98
N ASP A 745 15.06 -47.91 15.71
CA ASP A 745 15.49 -49.05 14.93
C ASP A 745 16.91 -49.50 15.31
N ARG A 746 16.96 -50.55 16.14
CA ARG A 746 18.21 -51.20 16.58
C ARG A 746 18.79 -52.14 15.52
N SER A 747 18.04 -52.50 14.47
CA SER A 747 18.52 -53.40 13.41
C SER A 747 19.69 -52.81 12.62
N GLN A 748 19.77 -51.48 12.53
CA GLN A 748 20.80 -50.75 11.81
C GLN A 748 22.13 -50.61 12.59
N GLN A 749 22.20 -51.09 13.84
CA GLN A 749 23.43 -51.01 14.65
C GLN A 749 24.58 -51.84 14.06
N ALA A 750 24.25 -52.96 13.41
CA ALA A 750 25.24 -53.78 12.70
C ALA A 750 25.85 -53.03 11.49
N ALA A 751 25.12 -52.07 10.92
CA ALA A 751 25.56 -51.29 9.76
C ALA A 751 26.39 -50.04 10.13
N ILE A 752 26.53 -49.69 11.42
CA ILE A 752 27.27 -48.51 11.88
C ILE A 752 28.66 -48.37 11.23
N PRO A 753 29.50 -49.44 11.14
CA PRO A 753 30.80 -49.34 10.47
C PRO A 753 30.70 -48.92 8.99
N LYS A 754 29.62 -49.28 8.29
CA LYS A 754 29.39 -48.94 6.87
C LYS A 754 28.92 -47.50 6.69
N ILE A 755 28.12 -46.98 7.63
CA ILE A 755 27.56 -45.62 7.59
C ILE A 755 28.35 -44.60 8.42
N LEU A 756 29.56 -44.95 8.87
CA LEU A 756 30.31 -44.13 9.84
C LEU A 756 30.59 -42.70 9.34
N ARG A 757 30.82 -42.52 8.03
CA ARG A 757 31.02 -41.21 7.39
C ARG A 757 29.78 -40.30 7.45
N GLU A 758 28.60 -40.86 7.70
CA GLU A 758 27.36 -40.11 7.85
C GLU A 758 27.08 -39.74 9.32
N LEU A 759 27.90 -40.24 10.25
CA LEU A 759 27.74 -40.03 11.70
C LEU A 759 28.92 -39.27 12.32
N VAL A 760 30.14 -39.46 11.81
CA VAL A 760 31.39 -38.93 12.37
C VAL A 760 32.08 -38.03 11.34
N PRO A 761 32.72 -36.91 11.78
CA PRO A 761 33.44 -36.02 10.87
C PRO A 761 34.55 -36.72 10.09
N ASP A 762 34.70 -36.39 8.81
CA ASP A 762 35.65 -37.03 7.88
C ASP A 762 37.10 -37.04 8.41
N ASN A 763 37.52 -35.99 9.12
CA ASN A 763 38.85 -35.89 9.71
C ASN A 763 39.06 -36.78 10.95
N LEU A 764 37.98 -37.28 11.58
CA LEU A 764 38.02 -38.09 12.80
C LEU A 764 37.69 -39.57 12.56
N VAL A 765 37.19 -39.95 11.38
CA VAL A 765 36.83 -41.35 11.05
C VAL A 765 37.98 -42.33 11.36
N ARG A 766 39.23 -41.92 11.12
CA ARG A 766 40.43 -42.73 11.34
C ARG A 766 41.05 -42.58 12.75
N ALA A 767 40.43 -41.82 13.65
CA ALA A 767 40.97 -41.55 14.99
C ALA A 767 40.84 -42.74 15.96
N MET A 768 39.95 -43.70 15.66
CA MET A 768 39.67 -44.89 16.47
C MET A 768 39.31 -46.08 15.55
N ALA A 769 39.36 -47.31 16.06
CA ALA A 769 38.96 -48.48 15.29
C ALA A 769 37.45 -48.52 15.01
N LEU A 770 37.02 -49.13 13.91
CA LEU A 770 35.62 -49.19 13.47
C LEU A 770 34.67 -49.78 14.53
N GLU A 771 35.08 -50.89 15.17
CA GLU A 771 34.28 -51.52 16.23
C GLU A 771 34.27 -50.70 17.52
N GLU A 772 35.31 -49.92 17.78
CA GLU A 772 35.38 -49.02 18.92
C GLU A 772 34.43 -47.83 18.73
N TRP A 773 34.40 -47.25 17.52
CA TRP A 773 33.39 -46.25 17.14
C TRP A 773 31.98 -46.80 17.33
N LYS A 774 31.70 -47.99 16.81
CA LYS A 774 30.40 -48.64 16.95
C LYS A 774 29.99 -48.80 18.41
N LYS A 775 30.88 -49.32 19.26
CA LYS A 775 30.63 -49.47 20.70
C LYS A 775 30.30 -48.13 21.36
N ASN A 776 31.08 -47.10 21.09
CA ASN A 776 30.90 -45.78 21.69
C ASN A 776 29.61 -45.08 21.21
N ILE A 777 29.28 -45.22 19.92
CA ILE A 777 28.04 -44.67 19.34
C ILE A 777 26.80 -45.36 19.94
N ILE A 778 26.82 -46.69 20.08
CA ILE A 778 25.71 -47.43 20.71
C ILE A 778 25.53 -47.01 22.17
N SER A 779 26.64 -46.82 22.90
CA SER A 779 26.61 -46.33 24.29
C SER A 779 26.10 -44.89 24.40
N ALA A 780 26.42 -44.02 23.44
CA ALA A 780 25.87 -42.66 23.40
C ALA A 780 24.38 -42.66 23.03
N TYR A 781 23.97 -43.50 22.07
CA TYR A 781 22.58 -43.65 21.65
C TYR A 781 21.67 -44.11 22.81
N SER A 782 22.10 -45.06 23.63
CA SER A 782 21.29 -45.58 24.75
C SER A 782 20.90 -44.50 25.77
N ARG A 783 21.73 -43.46 25.93
CA ARG A 783 21.42 -42.27 26.77
C ARG A 783 20.34 -41.37 26.19
N HIS A 784 19.96 -41.59 24.93
CA HIS A 784 19.01 -40.76 24.19
C HIS A 784 17.82 -41.56 23.64
N GLU A 785 17.68 -42.82 24.05
CA GLU A 785 16.62 -43.71 23.57
C GLU A 785 15.22 -43.15 23.84
N GLY A 786 15.01 -42.55 25.02
CA GLY A 786 13.76 -41.91 25.42
C GLY A 786 13.45 -40.56 24.77
N LYS A 787 14.40 -39.95 24.03
CA LYS A 787 14.18 -38.68 23.33
C LYS A 787 13.44 -38.90 22.01
N THR A 788 12.67 -37.93 21.59
CA THR A 788 12.12 -37.84 20.24
C THR A 788 13.20 -37.43 19.23
N VAL A 789 12.92 -37.63 17.93
CA VAL A 789 13.81 -37.18 16.84
C VAL A 789 14.06 -35.68 16.90
N ASP A 790 13.03 -34.87 17.15
CA ASP A 790 13.17 -33.41 17.25
C ASP A 790 13.98 -32.99 18.49
N GLU A 791 13.79 -33.64 19.64
CA GLU A 791 14.62 -33.40 20.82
C GLU A 791 16.08 -33.78 20.59
N ALA A 792 16.34 -34.85 19.82
CA ALA A 792 17.70 -35.24 19.43
C ALA A 792 18.35 -34.20 18.50
N LYS A 793 17.61 -33.64 17.53
CA LYS A 793 18.08 -32.52 16.69
C LYS A 793 18.41 -31.28 17.52
N VAL A 794 17.53 -30.91 18.45
CA VAL A 794 17.77 -29.75 19.34
C VAL A 794 18.96 -30.01 20.27
N ALA A 795 19.11 -31.23 20.80
CA ALA A 795 20.26 -31.59 21.62
C ALA A 795 21.57 -31.50 20.84
N PHE A 796 21.59 -31.97 19.58
CA PHE A 796 22.73 -31.80 18.67
C PHE A 796 23.08 -30.33 18.51
N LEU A 797 22.09 -29.49 18.19
CA LEU A 797 22.29 -28.05 18.01
C LEU A 797 22.81 -27.37 19.29
N LYS A 798 22.28 -27.73 20.46
CA LYS A 798 22.73 -27.19 21.75
C LYS A 798 24.20 -27.53 22.07
N MET A 799 24.68 -28.71 21.64
CA MET A 799 26.09 -29.07 21.81
C MET A 799 26.98 -28.20 20.94
N ILE A 800 26.69 -28.12 19.63
CA ILE A 800 27.54 -27.39 18.68
C ILE A 800 27.41 -25.87 18.76
N HIS A 801 26.31 -25.34 19.31
CA HIS A 801 26.07 -23.90 19.46
C HIS A 801 27.13 -23.18 20.32
N ARG A 802 27.81 -23.92 21.20
CA ARG A 802 28.89 -23.41 22.04
C ARG A 802 30.16 -23.11 21.26
N TRP A 803 30.30 -23.68 20.06
CA TRP A 803 31.50 -23.52 19.25
C TRP A 803 31.55 -22.13 18.60
N PRO A 804 32.72 -21.47 18.55
CA PRO A 804 32.89 -20.17 17.89
C PRO A 804 32.57 -20.24 16.39
N THR A 805 32.65 -21.44 15.80
CA THR A 805 32.39 -21.71 14.39
C THR A 805 30.95 -22.12 14.07
N PHE A 806 30.03 -22.14 15.04
CA PHE A 806 28.61 -22.44 14.81
C PHE A 806 27.95 -21.43 13.88
N GLY A 807 27.09 -21.89 12.97
CA GLY A 807 26.34 -21.01 12.07
C GLY A 807 27.23 -20.27 11.06
N SER A 808 28.38 -20.86 10.72
CA SER A 808 29.33 -20.25 9.77
C SER A 808 29.08 -20.70 8.33
N ALA A 809 29.40 -19.82 7.38
CA ALA A 809 29.72 -20.24 6.02
C ALA A 809 31.23 -20.47 5.91
N PHE A 810 31.61 -21.63 5.38
CA PHE A 810 33.01 -22.05 5.29
C PHE A 810 33.53 -21.99 3.85
N PHE A 811 34.75 -21.51 3.69
CA PHE A 811 35.43 -21.36 2.41
C PHE A 811 36.88 -21.84 2.55
N GLU A 812 37.24 -22.88 1.82
CA GLU A 812 38.64 -23.28 1.69
C GLU A 812 39.28 -22.40 0.62
N VAL A 813 40.34 -21.69 0.99
CA VAL A 813 41.00 -20.70 0.13
C VAL A 813 42.50 -20.80 0.25
N LYS A 814 43.21 -20.36 -0.80
CA LYS A 814 44.66 -20.18 -0.75
C LYS A 814 44.97 -18.71 -0.43
N GLN A 815 45.58 -18.44 0.71
CA GLN A 815 45.96 -17.09 1.14
C GLN A 815 47.39 -16.77 0.72
N THR A 816 47.66 -15.51 0.39
CA THR A 816 48.99 -15.04 -0.08
C THR A 816 49.52 -13.84 0.71
N SER A 817 48.91 -13.53 1.86
CA SER A 817 49.14 -12.26 2.57
C SER A 817 49.87 -12.41 3.90
N GLU A 818 49.67 -13.52 4.61
CA GLU A 818 50.21 -13.74 5.95
C GLU A 818 51.21 -14.91 5.92
N PRO A 819 52.53 -14.64 5.93
CA PRO A 819 53.55 -15.68 5.81
C PRO A 819 53.57 -16.68 6.98
N ASN A 820 53.06 -16.26 8.14
CA ASN A 820 52.98 -17.09 9.34
C ASN A 820 51.81 -18.08 9.32
N PHE A 821 50.89 -17.94 8.37
CA PHE A 821 49.76 -18.86 8.20
C PHE A 821 50.03 -19.85 7.08
N PRO A 822 49.42 -21.04 7.11
CA PRO A 822 49.50 -21.97 5.99
C PRO A 822 49.00 -21.35 4.69
N ASP A 823 49.52 -21.80 3.55
CA ASP A 823 49.05 -21.34 2.23
C ASP A 823 47.55 -21.61 2.04
N ILE A 824 47.08 -22.78 2.49
CA ILE A 824 45.66 -23.15 2.45
C ILE A 824 45.05 -22.93 3.82
N VAL A 825 44.01 -22.10 3.90
CA VAL A 825 43.28 -21.82 5.13
C VAL A 825 41.78 -22.04 4.94
N LEU A 826 41.10 -22.35 6.03
CA LEU A 826 39.64 -22.41 6.06
C LEU A 826 39.10 -21.10 6.62
N ILE A 827 38.37 -20.34 5.83
CA ILE A 827 37.69 -19.12 6.28
C ILE A 827 36.28 -19.46 6.75
N ALA A 828 35.90 -18.95 7.92
CA ALA A 828 34.55 -19.01 8.45
C ALA A 828 33.95 -17.60 8.60
N VAL A 829 32.80 -17.34 7.98
CA VAL A 829 32.05 -16.08 8.11
C VAL A 829 30.79 -16.33 8.95
N ASN A 830 30.68 -15.68 10.10
CA ASN A 830 29.58 -15.88 11.05
C ASN A 830 29.29 -14.61 11.88
N ARG A 831 28.50 -14.73 12.97
CA ARG A 831 28.13 -13.61 13.85
C ARG A 831 29.31 -12.85 14.47
N GLN A 832 30.46 -13.49 14.65
CA GLN A 832 31.66 -12.88 15.25
C GLN A 832 32.47 -12.06 14.23
N GLY A 833 32.33 -12.34 12.93
CA GLY A 833 33.13 -11.75 11.87
C GLY A 833 33.68 -12.81 10.91
N VAL A 834 34.90 -12.58 10.43
CA VAL A 834 35.63 -13.48 9.54
C VAL A 834 36.77 -14.14 10.32
N SER A 835 36.75 -15.46 10.45
CA SER A 835 37.79 -16.24 11.14
C SER A 835 38.64 -17.00 10.13
N LEU A 836 39.96 -17.00 10.31
CA LEU A 836 40.89 -17.89 9.59
C LEU A 836 41.19 -19.09 10.48
N ILE A 837 41.06 -20.29 9.92
CA ILE A 837 41.15 -21.56 10.65
C ILE A 837 42.19 -22.43 9.97
N HIS A 838 43.06 -23.05 10.78
CA HIS A 838 44.05 -23.99 10.30
C HIS A 838 43.38 -25.28 9.77
N PRO A 839 43.61 -25.70 8.52
CA PRO A 839 42.83 -26.76 7.89
C PRO A 839 43.07 -28.15 8.47
N LYS A 840 44.20 -28.42 9.15
CA LYS A 840 44.44 -29.70 9.85
C LYS A 840 43.95 -29.68 11.30
N THR A 841 44.56 -28.87 12.15
CA THR A 841 44.28 -28.79 13.61
C THR A 841 42.92 -28.19 13.96
N LYS A 842 42.30 -27.45 13.03
CA LYS A 842 41.04 -26.70 13.22
C LYS A 842 41.14 -25.60 14.26
N ASP A 843 42.35 -25.16 14.61
CA ASP A 843 42.55 -24.00 15.46
C ASP A 843 42.22 -22.70 14.72
N ILE A 844 41.57 -21.77 15.42
CA ILE A 844 41.33 -20.43 14.91
C ILE A 844 42.63 -19.65 15.02
N LEU A 845 43.20 -19.29 13.86
CA LEU A 845 44.44 -18.53 13.76
C LEU A 845 44.20 -17.07 14.13
N ILE A 846 43.11 -16.49 13.63
CA ILE A 846 42.71 -15.10 13.91
C ILE A 846 41.22 -14.89 13.63
N VAL A 847 40.61 -13.96 14.35
CA VAL A 847 39.23 -13.50 14.12
C VAL A 847 39.25 -12.01 13.79
N TYR A 848 38.61 -11.63 12.69
CA TYR A 848 38.40 -10.26 12.25
C TYR A 848 36.95 -9.84 12.47
N PRO A 849 36.64 -9.10 13.54
CA PRO A 849 35.29 -8.61 13.79
C PRO A 849 34.85 -7.60 12.73
N TYR A 850 33.55 -7.52 12.45
CA TYR A 850 33.00 -6.63 11.41
C TYR A 850 33.38 -5.15 11.59
N ASN A 851 33.50 -4.66 12.83
CA ASN A 851 33.88 -3.27 13.10
C ASN A 851 35.38 -2.97 12.85
N LYS A 852 36.22 -3.99 12.61
CA LYS A 852 37.63 -3.85 12.26
C LYS A 852 37.87 -3.97 10.76
N ILE A 853 36.90 -4.47 10.00
CA ILE A 853 36.97 -4.62 8.54
C ILE A 853 36.60 -3.27 7.91
N SER A 854 37.51 -2.66 7.16
CA SER A 854 37.28 -1.35 6.54
C SER A 854 36.68 -1.47 5.14
N ASN A 855 37.14 -2.45 4.35
CA ASN A 855 36.65 -2.69 3.00
C ASN A 855 36.91 -4.13 2.56
N TRP A 856 36.14 -4.63 1.60
CA TRP A 856 36.34 -5.90 0.93
C TRP A 856 35.97 -5.81 -0.56
N ASN A 857 36.55 -6.67 -1.37
CA ASN A 857 36.27 -6.77 -2.80
C ASN A 857 36.42 -8.23 -3.26
N SER A 858 35.71 -8.61 -4.32
CA SER A 858 35.84 -9.95 -4.89
C SER A 858 35.92 -9.91 -6.42
N GLY A 859 36.68 -10.86 -6.97
CA GLY A 859 36.70 -11.16 -8.40
C GLY A 859 36.21 -12.58 -8.66
N SER A 860 36.30 -13.02 -9.91
CA SER A 860 35.98 -14.41 -10.29
C SER A 860 36.98 -15.44 -9.72
N THR A 861 38.19 -14.99 -9.37
CA THR A 861 39.31 -15.85 -8.91
C THR A 861 39.88 -15.46 -7.56
N PHE A 862 39.41 -14.38 -6.93
CA PHE A 862 39.96 -13.90 -5.67
C PHE A 862 38.93 -13.24 -4.76
N PHE A 863 39.27 -13.15 -3.49
CA PHE A 863 38.59 -12.37 -2.46
C PHE A 863 39.64 -11.56 -1.69
N HIS A 864 39.38 -10.27 -1.47
CA HIS A 864 40.28 -9.33 -0.81
C HIS A 864 39.57 -8.61 0.32
N MET A 865 40.23 -8.47 1.46
CA MET A 865 39.71 -7.77 2.65
C MET A 865 40.80 -6.92 3.30
N THR A 866 40.43 -5.71 3.73
CA THR A 866 41.33 -4.78 4.43
C THR A 866 40.85 -4.57 5.86
N ILE A 867 41.77 -4.62 6.82
CA ILE A 867 41.51 -4.54 8.26
C ILE A 867 42.23 -3.31 8.82
N GLY A 868 41.51 -2.44 9.54
CA GLY A 868 42.06 -1.19 10.11
C GLY A 868 42.08 0.00 9.14
N ASN A 869 42.89 1.02 9.46
CA ASN A 869 42.95 2.28 8.71
C ASN A 869 43.87 2.19 7.47
N LEU A 870 43.58 2.99 6.44
CA LEU A 870 44.31 3.05 5.15
C LEU A 870 45.85 3.22 5.27
N VAL A 871 46.36 3.70 6.41
CA VAL A 871 47.80 4.00 6.62
C VAL A 871 48.55 2.88 7.37
N ARG A 872 47.88 2.02 8.15
CA ARG A 872 48.49 0.95 8.99
C ARG A 872 47.63 -0.32 9.07
N GLY A 873 46.82 -0.60 8.04
CA GLY A 873 45.93 -1.76 8.02
C GLY A 873 46.60 -3.03 7.50
N SER A 874 46.20 -4.20 8.02
CA SER A 874 46.56 -5.49 7.43
C SER A 874 45.62 -5.82 6.26
N ARG A 875 46.12 -6.58 5.29
CA ARG A 875 45.38 -6.95 4.08
C ARG A 875 45.38 -8.46 3.96
N ILE A 876 44.24 -9.04 3.62
CA ILE A 876 44.11 -10.45 3.31
C ILE A 876 43.63 -10.59 1.87
N LEU A 877 44.42 -11.31 1.09
CA LEU A 877 44.13 -11.73 -0.27
C LEU A 877 44.05 -13.25 -0.31
N CYS A 878 42.95 -13.74 -0.87
CA CYS A 878 42.65 -15.15 -0.99
C CYS A 878 42.31 -15.49 -2.45
N GLU A 879 42.95 -16.51 -3.00
CA GLU A 879 42.56 -17.11 -4.27
C GLU A 879 41.36 -18.04 -4.03
N THR A 880 40.23 -17.75 -4.69
CA THR A 880 38.99 -18.51 -4.57
C THR A 880 38.00 -18.19 -5.69
N SER A 881 37.25 -19.20 -6.16
CA SER A 881 36.14 -19.02 -7.10
C SER A 881 34.82 -18.63 -6.40
N LEU A 882 34.81 -18.59 -5.07
CA LEU A 882 33.64 -18.31 -4.24
C LEU A 882 33.64 -16.88 -3.67
N GLY A 883 34.49 -15.99 -4.19
CA GLY A 883 34.60 -14.60 -3.71
C GLY A 883 33.27 -13.87 -3.67
N TYR A 884 32.43 -14.06 -4.70
CA TYR A 884 31.08 -13.49 -4.78
C TYR A 884 30.15 -13.90 -3.62
N LYS A 885 30.31 -15.12 -3.06
CA LYS A 885 29.54 -15.57 -1.88
C LYS A 885 30.05 -14.93 -0.60
N MET A 886 31.37 -14.80 -0.48
CA MET A 886 32.00 -14.18 0.68
C MET A 886 31.62 -12.69 0.78
N ASP A 887 31.68 -11.99 -0.34
CA ASP A 887 31.25 -10.60 -0.49
C ASP A 887 29.76 -10.40 -0.14
N ASP A 888 28.87 -11.22 -0.73
CA ASP A 888 27.44 -11.19 -0.42
C ASP A 888 27.15 -11.41 1.08
N LEU A 889 27.82 -12.39 1.71
CA LEU A 889 27.63 -12.68 3.13
C LEU A 889 28.14 -11.54 4.02
N LEU A 890 29.33 -11.02 3.76
CA LEU A 890 29.89 -9.89 4.51
C LEU A 890 29.00 -8.67 4.41
N THR A 891 28.59 -8.32 3.19
CA THR A 891 27.65 -7.22 2.93
C THR A 891 26.35 -7.41 3.71
N SER A 892 25.79 -8.62 3.68
CA SER A 892 24.53 -8.94 4.38
C SER A 892 24.66 -8.87 5.90
N TYR A 893 25.75 -9.37 6.48
CA TYR A 893 25.99 -9.28 7.93
C TYR A 893 26.19 -7.83 8.38
N VAL A 894 26.99 -7.05 7.65
CA VAL A 894 27.25 -5.65 7.97
C VAL A 894 25.97 -4.81 7.89
N GLN A 895 25.17 -4.98 6.83
CA GLN A 895 23.87 -4.30 6.68
C GLN A 895 22.92 -4.62 7.83
N LEU A 896 22.83 -5.90 8.23
CA LEU A 896 21.95 -6.31 9.33
C LEU A 896 22.40 -5.71 10.67
N LEU A 897 23.71 -5.70 10.94
CA LEU A 897 24.27 -5.09 12.15
C LEU A 897 24.06 -3.56 12.18
N MET A 898 24.26 -2.87 11.05
CA MET A 898 23.98 -1.43 10.95
C MET A 898 22.50 -1.12 11.21
N ASN A 899 21.58 -1.91 10.66
CA ASN A 899 20.15 -1.75 10.88
C ASN A 899 19.78 -1.96 12.37
N ALA A 900 20.40 -2.92 13.04
CA ALA A 900 20.20 -3.16 14.47
C ALA A 900 20.67 -1.97 15.33
N VAL A 901 21.83 -1.39 15.01
CA VAL A 901 22.37 -0.20 15.69
C VAL A 901 21.48 1.03 15.47
N ASN A 902 20.96 1.21 14.25
CA ASN A 902 20.04 2.31 13.93
C ASN A 902 18.69 2.20 14.67
N LYS A 903 18.15 0.98 14.82
CA LYS A 903 16.94 0.74 15.62
C LYS A 903 17.12 1.08 17.09
N GLN A 904 18.30 0.79 17.67
CA GLN A 904 18.60 1.15 19.06
C GLN A 904 18.71 2.67 19.28
N ARG A 905 19.11 3.43 18.26
CA ARG A 905 19.22 4.90 18.32
C ARG A 905 17.89 5.65 18.10
N ASN A 906 16.90 5.07 17.44
CA ASN A 906 15.62 5.72 17.13
C ASN A 906 14.41 4.77 17.29
N PRO A 907 13.81 4.66 18.49
CA PRO A 907 12.70 3.73 18.74
C PRO A 907 11.33 4.17 18.20
N ARG A 908 11.19 5.35 17.55
CA ARG A 908 9.89 5.96 17.19
C ARG A 908 9.48 5.90 15.71
N LEU A 909 10.14 5.11 14.87
CA LEU A 909 9.74 4.92 13.47
C LEU A 909 9.20 3.51 13.25
N PRO A 910 7.91 3.33 12.89
CA PRO A 910 7.40 2.06 12.38
C PRO A 910 7.87 1.83 10.93
N ALA A 911 7.90 0.54 10.56
CA ALA A 911 8.49 -0.04 9.35
C ALA A 911 7.96 0.49 8.01
#